data_AF-A0A7S4E3T4-F1
#
_entry.id   AF-A0A7S4E3T4-F1
#
_cell.length_a   1.000
_cell.length_b   1.000
_cell.length_c   1.000
_cell.angle_alpha   90.00
_cell.angle_beta   90.00
_cell.angle_gamma   90.00
#
_symmetry.space_group_name_H-M   'P 1'
#
loop_
_entity.id
_entity.type
_entity.pdbx_description
1 polymer ?
#
loop_
_entity_poly.entity_id
_entity_poly.type
_entity_poly.pdbx_seq_one_letter_code
_entity_poly.pdbx_strand_id
1 'polypeptide(L)'
;MGLGRPALALVVATARGHALCWTAEQPNCDYALATLATKPTLRELELFLRTLHRFDATRKVYVGTDSVASNWTRKQQIHAVVDTPCLARYEAFSRNWMKRQRWGELTVWTHLQLEKTTVMARALDDGWSGVLYADCDVVWLAPFPSVGPGVLGVSPCLCAPRVEARYGKYNGGHVFARSREVLAVWRNATRRSRYFEQAALETVRTVFNESAFDLDRRANVEWLNLLGSHSFDRRDHTMNLTVDDDGQVWWLGDRLLSIHAHVVPSSNQPNFQLPAVARITAVLQRSLILDDLCATHHLLCASRAPCPVAAIRGRSRTVHIASFRAGHGDAASNYYHFFFGLLVPFLNWLETSRPLQGDAFLLNEHGVNHKFLPQLMRLAGREKCVQVGVVGASTHNGSDATARHVTLSNDLDWSILEGPSPRRVRPPEWGLDWHLYGCGFFSIEARRELARRVDVASRTMLRACACAPEPLVPSKPRLLFVRRRADPHNRHQNRSLPNFDALVAHLHAQSWSSAIEFRVVDFADLTLCEQACEAHQSAVLVAQHGAGLANAAYLRDRGRAAVVEICPKSMWYKSIFQCLAGLRGAHYGRIQQTDIHGPVDVAAAADAVATVLEVLGSPVDEKNRYPRPGGHHLRVCNGKDRVWRAPIDCGY
;
A
#
# COMPACT_ATOMS: atom_id res chain seq x y z
N MET A 1 -39.36 -46.61 35.01
CA MET A 1 -38.28 -47.50 34.53
C MET A 1 -38.42 -47.61 33.03
N GLY A 2 -37.39 -47.21 32.28
CA GLY A 2 -37.48 -46.81 30.87
C GLY A 2 -37.55 -47.97 29.88
N LEU A 3 -38.36 -47.77 28.83
CA LEU A 3 -38.39 -48.58 27.62
C LEU A 3 -37.38 -47.99 26.62
N GLY A 4 -36.32 -48.75 26.33
CA GLY A 4 -35.32 -48.40 25.32
C GLY A 4 -35.83 -48.68 23.90
N ARG A 5 -35.71 -47.68 23.01
CA ARG A 5 -35.89 -47.82 21.56
C ARG A 5 -34.61 -48.37 20.92
N PRO A 6 -34.70 -49.19 19.85
CA PRO A 6 -33.52 -49.62 19.11
C PRO A 6 -33.01 -48.47 18.22
N ALA A 7 -31.69 -48.29 18.19
CA ALA A 7 -31.02 -47.31 17.34
C ALA A 7 -31.09 -47.75 15.87
N LEU A 8 -31.66 -46.90 15.02
CA LEU A 8 -31.45 -46.96 13.57
C LEU A 8 -29.98 -46.63 13.29
N ALA A 9 -29.24 -47.59 12.75
CA ALA A 9 -27.93 -47.35 12.15
C ALA A 9 -28.14 -46.55 10.85
N LEU A 10 -27.85 -45.25 10.90
CA LEU A 10 -27.75 -44.40 9.74
C LEU A 10 -26.47 -44.79 8.98
N VAL A 11 -26.63 -45.49 7.84
CA VAL A 11 -25.53 -45.69 6.89
C VAL A 11 -25.24 -44.34 6.24
N VAL A 12 -24.30 -43.60 6.82
CA VAL A 12 -23.68 -42.44 6.17
C VAL A 12 -22.75 -42.98 5.09
N ALA A 13 -23.16 -42.83 3.83
CA ALA A 13 -22.27 -43.05 2.70
C ALA A 13 -21.10 -42.08 2.81
N THR A 14 -19.92 -42.61 3.13
CA THR A 14 -18.66 -41.85 3.10
C THR A 14 -18.37 -41.46 1.66
N ALA A 15 -18.46 -40.17 1.37
CA ALA A 15 -17.95 -39.60 0.13
C ALA A 15 -16.48 -39.98 0.00
N ARG A 16 -16.10 -40.61 -1.12
CA ARG A 16 -14.73 -41.02 -1.43
C ARG A 16 -13.80 -39.81 -1.28
N GLY A 17 -12.99 -39.80 -0.23
CA GLY A 17 -11.98 -38.77 -0.03
C GLY A 17 -10.96 -38.81 -1.17
N HIS A 18 -10.91 -37.77 -1.99
CA HIS A 18 -9.79 -37.55 -2.89
C HIS A 18 -8.52 -37.38 -2.05
N ALA A 19 -7.50 -38.21 -2.30
CA ALA A 19 -6.21 -38.11 -1.63
C ALA A 19 -5.58 -36.75 -1.97
N LEU A 20 -5.38 -35.93 -0.94
CA LEU A 20 -4.63 -34.68 -1.02
C LEU A 20 -3.14 -34.99 -1.15
N CYS A 21 -2.43 -34.18 -1.94
CA CYS A 21 -0.98 -34.29 -2.11
C CYS A 21 -0.27 -33.76 -0.87
N TRP A 22 0.07 -34.65 0.06
CA TRP A 22 0.85 -34.30 1.25
C TRP A 22 2.36 -34.41 1.02
N THR A 23 2.79 -35.24 0.06
CA THR A 23 4.20 -35.45 -0.32
C THR A 23 4.33 -35.61 -1.83
N ALA A 24 5.49 -35.22 -2.39
CA ALA A 24 5.79 -35.33 -3.83
C ALA A 24 5.88 -36.78 -4.35
N GLU A 25 5.99 -37.76 -3.44
CA GLU A 25 6.13 -39.19 -3.77
C GLU A 25 4.81 -39.87 -4.16
N GLN A 26 3.68 -39.18 -4.00
CA GLN A 26 2.38 -39.71 -4.44
C GLN A 26 2.25 -39.61 -5.97
N PRO A 27 1.81 -40.69 -6.65
CA PRO A 27 1.54 -40.65 -8.08
C PRO A 27 0.55 -39.51 -8.40
N ASN A 28 0.89 -38.68 -9.38
CA ASN A 28 0.12 -37.48 -9.76
C ASN A 28 0.15 -36.30 -8.77
N CYS A 29 1.15 -36.24 -7.89
CA CYS A 29 1.44 -35.06 -7.06
C CYS A 29 2.71 -34.32 -7.49
N ASP A 30 3.54 -34.94 -8.33
CA ASP A 30 4.77 -34.36 -8.89
C ASP A 30 4.50 -33.42 -10.08
N TYR A 31 4.14 -32.18 -9.78
CA TYR A 31 3.95 -31.13 -10.79
C TYR A 31 4.36 -29.76 -10.25
N ALA A 32 4.81 -28.88 -11.13
CA ALA A 32 5.10 -27.48 -10.81
C ALA A 32 3.87 -26.58 -10.95
N LEU A 33 3.93 -25.39 -10.35
CA LEU A 33 2.99 -24.31 -10.62
C LEU A 33 3.57 -23.30 -11.60
N ALA A 34 2.72 -22.68 -12.40
CA ALA A 34 3.08 -21.56 -13.25
C ALA A 34 2.06 -20.41 -13.07
N THR A 35 2.53 -19.17 -13.14
CA THR A 35 1.68 -17.97 -13.10
C THR A 35 2.31 -16.81 -13.86
N LEU A 36 1.55 -15.75 -14.12
CA LEU A 36 2.03 -14.49 -14.69
C LEU A 36 1.83 -13.35 -13.70
N ALA A 37 2.83 -12.47 -13.57
CA ALA A 37 2.75 -11.28 -12.73
C ALA A 37 3.41 -10.07 -13.37
N THR A 38 2.76 -8.92 -13.23
CA THR A 38 3.24 -7.61 -13.70
C THR A 38 3.26 -6.62 -12.54
N LYS A 39 3.86 -5.44 -12.73
CA LYS A 39 3.89 -4.37 -11.71
C LYS A 39 2.52 -4.15 -11.04
N PRO A 40 1.39 -4.06 -11.76
CA PRO A 40 0.07 -3.85 -11.15
C PRO A 40 -0.44 -5.02 -10.31
N THR A 41 0.04 -6.25 -10.57
CA THR A 41 -0.44 -7.47 -9.89
C THR A 41 0.54 -7.99 -8.83
N LEU A 42 1.56 -7.22 -8.47
CA LEU A 42 2.57 -7.61 -7.47
C LEU A 42 1.99 -8.04 -6.12
N ARG A 43 0.94 -7.35 -5.65
CA ARG A 43 0.29 -7.70 -4.39
C ARG A 43 -0.56 -8.97 -4.49
N GLU A 44 -1.14 -9.24 -5.67
CA GLU A 44 -1.83 -10.51 -5.93
C GLU A 44 -0.81 -11.65 -5.95
N LEU A 45 0.33 -11.47 -6.64
CA LEU A 45 1.43 -12.44 -6.61
C LEU A 45 1.93 -12.70 -5.17
N GLU A 46 2.07 -11.67 -4.35
CA GLU A 46 2.45 -11.83 -2.94
C GLU A 46 1.42 -12.69 -2.17
N LEU A 47 0.12 -12.42 -2.33
CA LEU A 47 -0.94 -13.19 -1.68
C LEU A 47 -0.97 -14.64 -2.18
N PHE A 48 -0.85 -14.84 -3.49
CA PHE A 48 -0.74 -16.14 -4.14
C PHE A 48 0.39 -16.96 -3.53
N LEU A 49 1.60 -16.38 -3.42
CA LEU A 49 2.77 -17.09 -2.90
C LEU A 49 2.66 -17.36 -1.39
N ARG A 50 2.10 -16.44 -0.59
CA ARG A 50 1.89 -16.63 0.85
C ARG A 50 0.89 -17.74 1.13
N THR A 51 -0.27 -17.70 0.47
CA THR A 51 -1.30 -18.72 0.64
C THR A 51 -0.84 -20.07 0.10
N LEU A 52 -0.09 -20.09 -1.00
CA LEU A 52 0.58 -21.31 -1.47
C LEU A 52 1.52 -21.86 -0.41
N HIS A 53 2.43 -21.03 0.11
CA HIS A 53 3.43 -21.46 1.08
C HIS A 53 2.80 -22.05 2.36
N ARG A 54 1.63 -21.54 2.76
CA ARG A 54 0.86 -22.12 3.88
C ARG A 54 0.50 -23.58 3.66
N PHE A 55 0.14 -23.97 2.44
CA PHE A 55 -0.40 -25.30 2.15
C PHE A 55 0.61 -26.23 1.47
N ASP A 56 1.57 -25.67 0.73
CA ASP A 56 2.67 -26.38 0.08
C ASP A 56 3.87 -25.45 -0.09
N ALA A 57 4.70 -25.38 0.95
CA ALA A 57 5.92 -24.57 0.98
C ALA A 57 7.01 -25.04 -0.02
N THR A 58 6.90 -26.26 -0.53
CA THR A 58 7.96 -26.92 -1.31
C THR A 58 7.72 -26.84 -2.81
N ARG A 59 6.47 -26.63 -3.24
CA ARG A 59 6.07 -26.55 -4.64
C ARG A 59 6.86 -25.50 -5.40
N LYS A 60 7.56 -25.91 -6.47
CA LYS A 60 8.20 -24.95 -7.36
C LYS A 60 7.15 -24.15 -8.14
N VAL A 61 7.37 -22.83 -8.21
CA VAL A 61 6.50 -21.88 -8.89
C VAL A 61 7.29 -21.12 -9.94
N TYR A 62 6.89 -21.24 -11.19
CA TYR A 62 7.44 -20.48 -12.30
C TYR A 62 6.60 -19.23 -12.51
N VAL A 63 7.25 -18.06 -12.46
CA VAL A 63 6.54 -16.78 -12.56
C VAL A 63 7.01 -16.05 -13.80
N GLY A 64 6.09 -15.85 -14.76
CA GLY A 64 6.31 -14.96 -15.89
C GLY A 64 6.26 -13.51 -15.43
N THR A 65 7.34 -12.74 -15.61
CA THR A 65 7.48 -11.41 -15.00
C THR A 65 7.82 -10.30 -16.00
N ASP A 66 7.37 -9.08 -15.69
CA ASP A 66 7.94 -7.85 -16.24
C ASP A 66 9.18 -7.41 -15.43
N SER A 67 9.87 -6.33 -15.83
CA SER A 67 11.12 -5.93 -15.16
C SER A 67 10.94 -5.61 -13.67
N VAL A 68 9.78 -5.09 -13.28
CA VAL A 68 9.50 -4.71 -11.88
C VAL A 68 9.15 -5.93 -11.05
N ALA A 69 8.28 -6.81 -11.57
CA ALA A 69 7.92 -8.07 -10.93
C ALA A 69 9.15 -8.99 -10.78
N SER A 70 10.00 -9.05 -11.81
CA SER A 70 11.25 -9.81 -11.81
C SER A 70 12.20 -9.33 -10.71
N ASN A 71 12.39 -8.01 -10.59
CA ASN A 71 13.20 -7.42 -9.52
C ASN A 71 12.61 -7.68 -8.12
N TRP A 72 11.29 -7.66 -7.99
CA TRP A 72 10.62 -7.95 -6.73
C TRP A 72 10.83 -9.42 -6.34
N THR A 73 10.54 -10.36 -7.25
CA THR A 73 10.67 -11.80 -7.02
C THR A 73 12.09 -12.19 -6.59
N ARG A 74 13.13 -11.64 -7.26
CA ARG A 74 14.52 -11.87 -6.86
C ARG A 74 14.86 -11.37 -5.46
N LYS A 75 14.22 -10.28 -5.00
CA LYS A 75 14.46 -9.70 -3.67
C LYS A 75 13.77 -10.46 -2.54
N GLN A 76 12.64 -11.10 -2.81
CA GLN A 76 11.86 -11.79 -1.75
C GLN A 76 12.53 -13.06 -1.23
N GLN A 77 13.56 -13.58 -1.93
CA GLN A 77 14.28 -14.82 -1.56
C GLN A 77 13.33 -16.02 -1.27
N ILE A 78 12.18 -16.10 -1.93
CA ILE A 78 11.24 -17.21 -1.74
C ILE A 78 11.84 -18.45 -2.43
N HIS A 79 12.31 -19.42 -1.64
CA HIS A 79 13.13 -20.58 -2.05
C HIS A 79 12.53 -21.48 -3.15
N ALA A 80 11.25 -21.30 -3.48
CA ALA A 80 10.54 -22.10 -4.45
C ALA A 80 10.16 -21.36 -5.74
N VAL A 81 10.54 -20.10 -5.92
CA VAL A 81 10.16 -19.32 -7.10
C VAL A 81 11.26 -19.32 -8.17
N VAL A 82 10.88 -19.57 -9.43
CA VAL A 82 11.71 -19.46 -10.63
C VAL A 82 11.21 -18.28 -11.46
N ASP A 83 12.04 -17.23 -11.53
CA ASP A 83 11.75 -16.02 -12.31
C ASP A 83 11.93 -16.27 -13.81
N THR A 84 10.89 -15.99 -14.60
CA THR A 84 10.87 -16.12 -16.06
C THR A 84 10.52 -14.75 -16.67
N PRO A 85 11.51 -13.89 -17.02
CA PRO A 85 11.27 -12.50 -17.42
C PRO A 85 10.72 -12.35 -18.86
N CYS A 86 9.68 -13.11 -19.21
CA CYS A 86 9.06 -13.11 -20.53
C CYS A 86 8.09 -11.95 -20.78
N LEU A 87 7.71 -11.19 -19.73
CA LEU A 87 6.74 -10.10 -19.88
C LEU A 87 7.38 -8.71 -20.04
N ALA A 88 8.71 -8.58 -19.90
CA ALA A 88 9.41 -7.29 -20.02
C ALA A 88 9.09 -6.56 -21.33
N ARG A 89 8.90 -7.29 -22.43
CA ARG A 89 8.54 -6.72 -23.74
C ARG A 89 7.16 -6.05 -23.81
N TYR A 90 6.31 -6.23 -22.80
CA TYR A 90 4.97 -5.63 -22.75
C TYR A 90 4.87 -4.43 -21.79
N GLU A 91 5.91 -4.15 -21.00
CA GLU A 91 5.83 -3.22 -19.86
C GLU A 91 5.54 -1.76 -20.26
N ALA A 92 5.85 -1.38 -21.50
CA ALA A 92 5.58 -0.06 -22.05
C ALA A 92 4.12 0.14 -22.48
N PHE A 93 3.29 -0.91 -22.47
CA PHE A 93 1.94 -0.86 -23.06
C PHE A 93 0.84 -0.96 -22.02
N SER A 94 -0.18 -0.11 -22.14
CA SER A 94 -1.40 -0.23 -21.34
C SER A 94 -2.28 -1.37 -21.85
N ARG A 95 -3.09 -1.98 -20.96
CA ARG A 95 -4.06 -3.03 -21.34
C ARG A 95 -5.00 -2.60 -22.47
N ASN A 96 -5.52 -1.36 -22.43
CA ASN A 96 -6.43 -0.84 -23.45
C ASN A 96 -5.74 -0.61 -24.79
N TRP A 97 -4.45 -0.27 -24.78
CA TRP A 97 -3.65 -0.22 -26.01
C TRP A 97 -3.42 -1.64 -26.55
N MET A 98 -3.00 -2.58 -25.69
CA MET A 98 -2.69 -3.96 -26.09
C MET A 98 -3.90 -4.71 -26.68
N LYS A 99 -5.11 -4.42 -26.19
CA LYS A 99 -6.35 -4.99 -26.75
C LYS A 99 -6.71 -4.46 -28.14
N ARG A 100 -6.21 -3.27 -28.51
CA ARG A 100 -6.49 -2.63 -29.80
C ARG A 100 -5.40 -2.90 -30.84
N GLN A 101 -4.17 -3.07 -30.40
CA GLN A 101 -3.04 -3.31 -31.29
C GLN A 101 -2.83 -4.78 -31.58
N ARG A 102 -2.28 -5.09 -32.76
CA ARG A 102 -2.01 -6.45 -33.22
C ARG A 102 -0.53 -6.66 -33.52
N TRP A 103 -0.05 -7.87 -33.21
CA TRP A 103 1.23 -8.40 -33.68
C TRP A 103 0.93 -9.65 -34.52
N GLY A 104 0.92 -9.48 -35.84
CA GLY A 104 0.42 -10.49 -36.77
C GLY A 104 -1.08 -10.73 -36.57
N GLU A 105 -1.48 -12.00 -36.48
CA GLU A 105 -2.89 -12.40 -36.38
C GLU A 105 -3.51 -12.15 -35.00
N LEU A 106 -2.72 -11.88 -33.96
CA LEU A 106 -3.21 -11.77 -32.59
C LEU A 106 -3.11 -10.33 -32.07
N THR A 107 -3.99 -9.97 -31.13
CA THR A 107 -3.80 -8.72 -30.38
C THR A 107 -2.58 -8.84 -29.48
N VAL A 108 -1.93 -7.72 -29.15
CA VAL A 108 -0.80 -7.71 -28.20
C VAL A 108 -1.24 -8.26 -26.84
N TRP A 109 -2.50 -8.01 -26.44
CA TRP A 109 -3.06 -8.57 -25.21
C TRP A 109 -3.17 -10.09 -25.26
N THR A 110 -3.58 -10.65 -26.40
CA THR A 110 -3.61 -12.11 -26.60
C THR A 110 -2.21 -12.72 -26.55
N HIS A 111 -1.19 -12.05 -27.11
CA HIS A 111 0.20 -12.47 -27.00
C HIS A 111 0.66 -12.52 -25.54
N LEU A 112 0.40 -11.46 -24.76
CA LEU A 112 0.71 -11.42 -23.34
C LEU A 112 0.04 -12.56 -22.59
N GLN A 113 -1.26 -12.79 -22.83
CA GLN A 113 -1.98 -13.87 -22.18
C GLN A 113 -1.51 -15.27 -22.63
N LEU A 114 -0.95 -15.41 -23.82
CA LEU A 114 -0.35 -16.68 -24.26
C LEU A 114 0.99 -16.97 -23.59
N GLU A 115 1.63 -16.01 -22.90
CA GLU A 115 2.86 -16.27 -22.15
C GLU A 115 2.67 -17.27 -21.02
N LYS A 116 1.42 -17.56 -20.62
CA LYS A 116 1.05 -18.71 -19.79
C LYS A 116 1.71 -19.99 -20.30
N THR A 117 1.59 -20.23 -21.60
CA THR A 117 2.20 -21.38 -22.28
C THR A 117 3.72 -21.32 -22.31
N THR A 118 4.34 -20.14 -22.27
CA THR A 118 5.81 -19.95 -22.23
C THR A 118 6.37 -20.32 -20.87
N VAL A 119 5.70 -19.89 -19.80
CA VAL A 119 6.12 -20.20 -18.42
C VAL A 119 5.88 -21.67 -18.09
N MET A 120 4.74 -22.23 -18.51
CA MET A 120 4.50 -23.69 -18.38
C MET A 120 5.53 -24.51 -19.16
N ALA A 121 5.86 -24.06 -20.37
CA ALA A 121 6.90 -24.67 -21.19
C ALA A 121 8.25 -24.71 -20.45
N ARG A 122 8.64 -23.61 -19.81
CA ARG A 122 9.89 -23.55 -19.03
C ARG A 122 9.91 -24.60 -17.92
N ALA A 123 8.81 -24.75 -17.18
CA ALA A 123 8.69 -25.74 -16.13
C ALA A 123 8.82 -27.19 -16.65
N LEU A 124 8.21 -27.50 -17.80
CA LEU A 124 8.36 -28.82 -18.43
C LEU A 124 9.81 -29.10 -18.88
N ASP A 125 10.52 -28.08 -19.38
CA ASP A 125 11.93 -28.22 -19.80
C ASP A 125 12.86 -28.47 -18.61
N ASP A 126 12.51 -27.94 -17.44
CA ASP A 126 13.22 -28.17 -16.19
C ASP A 126 12.87 -29.55 -15.56
N GLY A 127 12.15 -30.41 -16.29
CA GLY A 127 11.98 -31.83 -15.99
C GLY A 127 10.71 -32.20 -15.21
N TRP A 128 9.79 -31.26 -14.98
CA TRP A 128 8.56 -31.53 -14.24
C TRP A 128 7.60 -32.41 -15.04
N SER A 129 7.00 -33.42 -14.39
CA SER A 129 6.07 -34.38 -15.05
C SER A 129 4.74 -33.75 -15.47
N GLY A 130 4.43 -32.57 -14.92
CA GLY A 130 3.29 -31.75 -15.29
C GLY A 130 3.39 -30.35 -14.69
N VAL A 131 2.53 -29.46 -15.17
CA VAL A 131 2.48 -28.07 -14.72
C VAL A 131 1.03 -27.62 -14.62
N LEU A 132 0.64 -27.09 -13.46
CA LEU A 132 -0.63 -26.39 -13.26
C LEU A 132 -0.39 -24.89 -13.38
N TYR A 133 -0.96 -24.29 -14.41
CA TYR A 133 -1.05 -22.84 -14.52
C TYR A 133 -2.21 -22.31 -13.67
N ALA A 134 -1.96 -21.29 -12.86
CA ALA A 134 -2.95 -20.54 -12.10
C ALA A 134 -2.70 -19.04 -12.26
N ASP A 135 -3.72 -18.23 -12.56
CA ASP A 135 -3.57 -16.76 -12.57
C ASP A 135 -3.17 -16.25 -11.17
N CYS A 136 -2.41 -15.16 -11.10
CA CYS A 136 -1.80 -14.72 -9.84
C CYS A 136 -2.80 -14.11 -8.85
N ASP A 137 -4.05 -13.91 -9.25
CA ASP A 137 -5.20 -13.53 -8.40
C ASP A 137 -5.99 -14.76 -7.90
N VAL A 138 -5.37 -15.94 -7.96
CA VAL A 138 -5.82 -17.12 -7.23
C VAL A 138 -5.33 -17.06 -5.77
N VAL A 139 -6.25 -17.31 -4.85
CA VAL A 139 -6.02 -17.42 -3.41
C VAL A 139 -6.20 -18.89 -3.02
N TRP A 140 -5.15 -19.51 -2.50
CA TRP A 140 -5.18 -20.91 -2.05
C TRP A 140 -5.82 -21.03 -0.67
N LEU A 141 -6.64 -22.05 -0.45
CA LEU A 141 -7.44 -22.25 0.76
C LEU A 141 -7.29 -23.65 1.38
N ALA A 142 -6.64 -24.57 0.66
CA ALA A 142 -6.34 -25.91 1.11
C ALA A 142 -5.10 -26.47 0.38
N PRO A 143 -4.53 -27.59 0.85
CA PRO A 143 -3.55 -28.36 0.08
C PRO A 143 -4.10 -28.78 -1.28
N PHE A 144 -3.20 -28.91 -2.25
CA PHE A 144 -3.57 -29.30 -3.61
C PHE A 144 -4.07 -30.75 -3.67
N PRO A 145 -5.11 -31.03 -4.48
CA PRO A 145 -5.48 -32.39 -4.79
C PRO A 145 -4.44 -33.01 -5.74
N SER A 146 -4.42 -34.35 -5.78
CA SER A 146 -3.81 -35.06 -6.89
C SER A 146 -4.45 -34.63 -8.21
N VAL A 147 -3.62 -34.38 -9.22
CA VAL A 147 -4.12 -34.08 -10.56
C VAL A 147 -4.52 -35.36 -11.27
N GLY A 148 -5.46 -35.29 -12.20
CA GLY A 148 -5.91 -36.45 -12.96
C GLY A 148 -4.79 -37.10 -13.80
N PRO A 149 -4.97 -38.35 -14.24
CA PRO A 149 -3.95 -39.10 -14.98
C PRO A 149 -3.71 -38.59 -16.41
N GLY A 150 -4.60 -37.75 -16.93
CA GLY A 150 -4.51 -37.23 -18.30
C GLY A 150 -3.38 -36.22 -18.53
N VAL A 151 -3.11 -35.94 -19.81
CA VAL A 151 -2.10 -34.97 -20.24
C VAL A 151 -2.60 -33.51 -20.20
N LEU A 152 -3.92 -33.31 -20.16
CA LEU A 152 -4.58 -32.00 -20.11
C LEU A 152 -5.63 -31.99 -18.99
N GLY A 153 -5.54 -31.01 -18.09
CA GLY A 153 -6.60 -30.68 -17.15
C GLY A 153 -7.17 -29.30 -17.46
N VAL A 154 -8.48 -29.19 -17.59
CA VAL A 154 -9.17 -27.90 -17.84
C VAL A 154 -10.15 -27.60 -16.71
N SER A 155 -10.22 -26.36 -16.25
CA SER A 155 -11.20 -25.94 -15.26
C SER A 155 -12.51 -25.50 -15.93
N PRO A 156 -13.65 -26.19 -15.71
CA PRO A 156 -14.95 -25.71 -16.19
C PRO A 156 -15.27 -24.34 -15.59
N CYS A 157 -15.73 -23.38 -16.39
CA CYS A 157 -16.04 -22.05 -15.87
C CYS A 157 -17.32 -22.02 -15.02
N LEU A 158 -18.18 -23.05 -15.09
CA LEU A 158 -19.45 -23.17 -14.33
C LEU A 158 -20.32 -21.91 -14.43
N CYS A 159 -20.53 -21.45 -15.66
CA CYS A 159 -21.28 -20.23 -15.96
C CYS A 159 -22.50 -20.54 -16.83
N ALA A 160 -23.45 -19.61 -16.90
CA ALA A 160 -24.62 -19.75 -17.78
C ALA A 160 -24.17 -19.90 -19.25
N PRO A 161 -24.91 -20.65 -20.10
CA PRO A 161 -24.53 -20.87 -21.51
C PRO A 161 -24.21 -19.59 -22.30
N ARG A 162 -24.89 -18.48 -21.99
CA ARG A 162 -24.62 -17.16 -22.62
C ARG A 162 -23.22 -16.60 -22.31
N VAL A 163 -22.71 -16.91 -21.12
CA VAL A 163 -21.38 -16.49 -20.64
C VAL A 163 -20.32 -17.40 -21.26
N GLU A 164 -20.57 -18.72 -21.28
CA GLU A 164 -19.70 -19.68 -21.95
C GLU A 164 -19.56 -19.39 -23.46
N ALA A 165 -20.68 -19.07 -24.12
CA ALA A 165 -20.69 -18.67 -25.53
C ALA A 165 -19.81 -17.43 -25.79
N ARG A 166 -19.66 -16.55 -24.80
CA ARG A 166 -18.82 -15.35 -24.92
C ARG A 166 -17.37 -15.59 -24.57
N TYR A 167 -17.08 -16.27 -23.46
CA TYR A 167 -15.74 -16.34 -22.88
C TYR A 167 -15.04 -17.70 -23.02
N GLY A 168 -15.79 -18.77 -23.30
CA GLY A 168 -15.31 -20.14 -23.28
C GLY A 168 -15.96 -20.96 -22.16
N LYS A 169 -16.11 -22.27 -22.40
CA LYS A 169 -16.57 -23.27 -21.43
C LYS A 169 -15.55 -23.54 -20.30
N TYR A 170 -14.28 -23.26 -20.58
CA TYR A 170 -13.18 -23.49 -19.64
C TYR A 170 -12.51 -22.16 -19.28
N ASN A 171 -12.00 -22.05 -18.05
CA ASN A 171 -11.28 -20.88 -17.58
C ASN A 171 -9.77 -20.99 -17.92
N GLY A 172 -9.20 -19.92 -18.49
CA GLY A 172 -7.79 -19.89 -18.92
C GLY A 172 -6.80 -19.54 -17.80
N GLY A 173 -7.30 -19.23 -16.61
CA GLY A 173 -6.55 -18.97 -15.39
C GLY A 173 -6.39 -20.20 -14.50
N HIS A 174 -6.83 -21.39 -14.94
CA HIS A 174 -6.60 -22.64 -14.21
C HIS A 174 -6.53 -23.84 -15.19
N VAL A 175 -5.31 -24.18 -15.64
CA VAL A 175 -5.06 -25.17 -16.70
C VAL A 175 -3.86 -26.04 -16.37
N PHE A 176 -3.98 -27.36 -16.51
CA PHE A 176 -2.91 -28.32 -16.29
C PHE A 176 -2.43 -28.93 -17.61
N ALA A 177 -1.11 -29.10 -17.78
CA ALA A 177 -0.52 -29.79 -18.93
C ALA A 177 0.68 -30.65 -18.54
N ARG A 178 0.83 -31.83 -19.16
CA ARG A 178 2.00 -32.72 -19.02
C ARG A 178 2.98 -32.68 -20.20
N SER A 179 2.63 -32.01 -21.29
CA SER A 179 3.47 -32.05 -22.51
C SER A 179 3.54 -30.72 -23.25
N ARG A 180 4.64 -30.52 -23.98
CA ARG A 180 4.84 -29.40 -24.91
C ARG A 180 3.81 -29.40 -26.04
N GLU A 181 3.31 -30.58 -26.41
CA GLU A 181 2.29 -30.73 -27.45
C GLU A 181 0.98 -30.04 -27.05
N VAL A 182 0.51 -30.21 -25.81
CA VAL A 182 -0.66 -29.51 -25.28
C VAL A 182 -0.49 -27.99 -25.41
N LEU A 183 0.68 -27.48 -25.03
CA LEU A 183 0.99 -26.04 -25.11
C LEU A 183 1.06 -25.53 -26.56
N ALA A 184 1.60 -26.33 -27.48
CA ALA A 184 1.66 -26.00 -28.91
C ALA A 184 0.27 -25.96 -29.55
N VAL A 185 -0.58 -26.95 -29.25
CA VAL A 185 -1.97 -27.00 -29.70
C VAL A 185 -2.75 -25.80 -29.14
N TRP A 186 -2.55 -25.43 -27.88
CA TRP A 186 -3.21 -24.26 -27.27
C TRP A 186 -2.83 -22.94 -27.97
N ARG A 187 -1.54 -22.73 -28.23
CA ARG A 187 -1.06 -21.57 -29.01
C ARG A 187 -1.67 -21.52 -30.41
N ASN A 188 -1.73 -22.65 -31.10
CA ASN A 188 -2.29 -22.72 -32.44
C ASN A 188 -3.80 -22.45 -32.45
N ALA A 189 -4.55 -23.09 -31.55
CA ALA A 189 -6.00 -22.90 -31.41
C ALA A 189 -6.38 -21.44 -31.09
N THR A 190 -5.53 -20.73 -30.35
CA THR A 190 -5.76 -19.32 -29.97
C THR A 190 -5.84 -18.37 -31.16
N ARG A 191 -5.23 -18.71 -32.31
CA ARG A 191 -5.34 -17.92 -33.55
C ARG A 191 -6.78 -17.77 -34.05
N ARG A 192 -7.64 -18.73 -33.73
CA ARG A 192 -9.06 -18.77 -34.13
C ARG A 192 -10.01 -18.55 -32.95
N SER A 193 -9.49 -18.18 -31.80
CA SER A 193 -10.29 -18.07 -30.59
C SER A 193 -11.11 -16.79 -30.55
N ARG A 194 -12.36 -16.93 -30.12
CA ARG A 194 -13.30 -15.81 -29.95
C ARG A 194 -13.03 -14.95 -28.71
N TYR A 195 -12.31 -15.49 -27.74
CA TYR A 195 -11.99 -14.80 -26.50
C TYR A 195 -10.58 -15.15 -26.05
N PHE A 196 -9.63 -14.39 -26.60
CA PHE A 196 -8.20 -14.49 -26.33
C PHE A 196 -7.73 -15.96 -26.33
N GLU A 197 -6.89 -16.36 -25.39
CA GLU A 197 -6.41 -17.74 -25.22
C GLU A 197 -7.45 -18.66 -24.55
N GLN A 198 -8.41 -18.11 -23.79
CA GLN A 198 -9.32 -18.89 -22.96
C GLN A 198 -10.32 -19.72 -23.77
N ALA A 199 -11.04 -19.11 -24.71
CA ALA A 199 -12.02 -19.86 -25.50
C ALA A 199 -11.38 -20.92 -26.41
N ALA A 200 -10.07 -20.82 -26.67
CA ALA A 200 -9.31 -21.82 -27.43
C ALA A 200 -9.28 -23.19 -26.72
N LEU A 201 -9.42 -23.22 -25.39
CA LEU A 201 -9.37 -24.45 -24.60
C LEU A 201 -10.46 -25.46 -24.96
N GLU A 202 -11.58 -25.03 -25.56
CA GLU A 202 -12.60 -25.94 -26.11
C GLU A 202 -12.04 -26.78 -27.26
N THR A 203 -11.29 -26.16 -28.16
CA THR A 203 -10.58 -26.86 -29.24
C THR A 203 -9.47 -27.74 -28.67
N VAL A 204 -8.69 -27.25 -27.71
CA VAL A 204 -7.63 -28.05 -27.07
C VAL A 204 -8.21 -29.29 -26.38
N ARG A 205 -9.31 -29.15 -25.63
CA ARG A 205 -10.03 -30.24 -24.98
C ARG A 205 -10.56 -31.28 -25.97
N THR A 206 -10.97 -30.84 -27.16
CA THR A 206 -11.43 -31.72 -28.24
C THR A 206 -10.26 -32.52 -28.84
N VAL A 207 -9.11 -31.89 -29.05
CA VAL A 207 -7.90 -32.56 -29.57
C VAL A 207 -7.41 -33.65 -28.62
N PHE A 208 -7.44 -33.39 -27.31
CA PHE A 208 -6.99 -34.33 -26.27
C PHE A 208 -8.15 -35.08 -25.60
N ASN A 209 -9.25 -35.34 -26.31
CA ASN A 209 -10.52 -35.74 -25.68
C ASN A 209 -10.42 -36.94 -24.72
N GLU A 210 -9.69 -37.98 -25.13
CA GLU A 210 -9.52 -39.24 -24.39
C GLU A 210 -8.50 -39.11 -23.24
N SER A 211 -7.58 -38.15 -23.35
CA SER A 211 -6.48 -37.93 -22.41
C SER A 211 -6.65 -36.66 -21.58
N ALA A 212 -7.85 -36.08 -21.57
CA ALA A 212 -8.15 -34.85 -20.85
C ALA A 212 -9.17 -35.08 -19.74
N PHE A 213 -9.05 -34.33 -18.66
CA PHE A 213 -9.92 -34.38 -17.50
C PHE A 213 -10.36 -32.97 -17.08
N ASP A 214 -11.48 -32.91 -16.37
CA ASP A 214 -11.93 -31.67 -15.76
C ASP A 214 -11.28 -31.53 -14.38
N LEU A 215 -10.71 -30.35 -14.10
CA LEU A 215 -10.19 -30.01 -12.79
C LEU A 215 -11.33 -29.94 -11.77
N ASP A 216 -11.02 -30.23 -10.50
CA ASP A 216 -11.99 -30.16 -9.42
C ASP A 216 -12.64 -28.78 -9.37
N ARG A 217 -13.98 -28.73 -9.36
CA ARG A 217 -14.75 -27.47 -9.31
C ARG A 217 -14.39 -26.57 -8.13
N ARG A 218 -13.83 -27.15 -7.06
CA ARG A 218 -13.42 -26.47 -5.84
C ARG A 218 -12.06 -25.75 -5.99
N ALA A 219 -11.31 -26.03 -7.06
CA ALA A 219 -9.98 -25.48 -7.33
C ALA A 219 -9.99 -24.14 -8.08
N ASN A 220 -11.13 -23.69 -8.60
CA ASN A 220 -11.18 -22.44 -9.35
C ASN A 220 -12.57 -21.79 -9.25
N VAL A 221 -12.98 -21.42 -8.03
CA VAL A 221 -14.23 -20.69 -7.82
C VAL A 221 -14.00 -19.20 -8.07
N GLU A 222 -14.62 -18.70 -9.12
CA GLU A 222 -14.50 -17.32 -9.61
C GLU A 222 -15.66 -16.45 -9.12
N TRP A 223 -15.46 -15.13 -9.14
CA TRP A 223 -16.54 -14.17 -8.90
C TRP A 223 -17.73 -14.35 -9.87
N LEU A 224 -17.47 -14.86 -11.08
CA LEU A 224 -18.50 -15.21 -12.07
C LEU A 224 -19.46 -16.30 -11.57
N ASN A 225 -18.96 -17.25 -10.78
CA ASN A 225 -19.77 -18.32 -10.23
C ASN A 225 -20.74 -17.83 -9.15
N LEU A 226 -20.45 -16.67 -8.54
CA LEU A 226 -21.21 -16.15 -7.42
C LEU A 226 -22.37 -15.26 -7.85
N LEU A 227 -22.28 -14.56 -8.98
CA LEU A 227 -23.30 -13.61 -9.41
C LEU A 227 -24.40 -14.30 -10.20
N GLY A 228 -25.67 -14.07 -9.85
CA GLY A 228 -26.81 -14.66 -10.58
C GLY A 228 -26.91 -14.25 -12.04
N SER A 229 -26.29 -13.14 -12.42
CA SER A 229 -26.15 -12.78 -13.83
C SER A 229 -25.24 -13.75 -14.60
N HIS A 230 -24.28 -14.41 -13.96
CA HIS A 230 -23.24 -15.20 -14.64
C HIS A 230 -23.23 -16.69 -14.27
N SER A 231 -23.68 -17.06 -13.08
CA SER A 231 -23.69 -18.43 -12.57
C SER A 231 -24.44 -19.40 -13.50
N PHE A 232 -24.04 -20.68 -13.46
CA PHE A 232 -24.58 -21.73 -14.33
C PHE A 232 -26.10 -21.89 -14.26
N ASP A 233 -26.72 -21.70 -13.09
CA ASP A 233 -28.17 -21.80 -12.87
C ASP A 233 -28.88 -20.43 -12.83
N ARG A 234 -28.12 -19.34 -13.05
CA ARG A 234 -28.57 -17.95 -13.00
C ARG A 234 -29.09 -17.49 -11.62
N ARG A 235 -28.65 -18.14 -10.54
CA ARG A 235 -28.93 -17.73 -9.15
C ARG A 235 -27.73 -17.06 -8.50
N ASP A 236 -28.00 -16.13 -7.60
CA ASP A 236 -26.94 -15.52 -6.79
C ASP A 236 -26.44 -16.51 -5.75
N HIS A 237 -25.16 -16.87 -5.84
CA HIS A 237 -24.48 -17.81 -4.96
C HIS A 237 -23.50 -17.13 -4.01
N THR A 238 -23.51 -15.79 -3.90
CA THR A 238 -22.63 -15.08 -2.96
C THR A 238 -22.85 -15.55 -1.52
N MET A 239 -24.11 -15.76 -1.13
CA MET A 239 -24.46 -16.24 0.21
C MET A 239 -24.14 -17.73 0.44
N ASN A 240 -23.92 -18.51 -0.63
CA ASN A 240 -23.45 -19.88 -0.51
C ASN A 240 -21.95 -19.97 -0.18
N LEU A 241 -21.20 -18.88 -0.31
CA LEU A 241 -19.81 -18.82 0.13
C LEU A 241 -19.77 -18.56 1.64
N THR A 242 -19.34 -19.53 2.43
CA THR A 242 -19.34 -19.49 3.90
C THR A 242 -17.97 -19.85 4.46
N VAL A 243 -17.82 -19.65 5.77
CA VAL A 243 -16.65 -20.09 6.54
C VAL A 243 -17.14 -20.90 7.74
N ASP A 244 -16.48 -22.00 8.06
CA ASP A 244 -16.78 -22.77 9.28
C ASP A 244 -15.94 -22.31 10.48
N ASP A 245 -16.12 -22.96 11.63
CA ASP A 245 -15.44 -22.62 12.88
C ASP A 245 -13.93 -22.90 12.82
N ASP A 246 -13.48 -23.79 11.92
CA ASP A 246 -12.07 -24.09 11.66
C ASP A 246 -11.45 -23.10 10.64
N GLY A 247 -12.20 -22.08 10.25
CA GLY A 247 -11.79 -21.09 9.25
C GLY A 247 -11.74 -21.63 7.83
N GLN A 248 -12.27 -22.83 7.54
CA GLN A 248 -12.31 -23.37 6.19
C GLN A 248 -13.40 -22.69 5.38
N VAL A 249 -13.11 -22.42 4.12
CA VAL A 249 -14.05 -21.78 3.20
C VAL A 249 -14.86 -22.83 2.46
N TRP A 250 -16.17 -22.64 2.39
CA TRP A 250 -17.11 -23.55 1.74
C TRP A 250 -17.92 -22.81 0.68
N TRP A 251 -18.27 -23.50 -0.40
CA TRP A 251 -19.20 -23.01 -1.43
C TRP A 251 -20.09 -24.13 -1.91
N LEU A 252 -21.41 -23.89 -1.91
CA LEU A 252 -22.42 -24.88 -2.30
C LEU A 252 -22.25 -26.22 -1.56
N GLY A 253 -21.93 -26.15 -0.27
CA GLY A 253 -21.76 -27.32 0.60
C GLY A 253 -20.41 -28.05 0.48
N ASP A 254 -19.50 -27.59 -0.38
CA ASP A 254 -18.18 -28.20 -0.55
C ASP A 254 -17.06 -27.27 -0.04
N ARG A 255 -16.06 -27.87 0.63
CA ARG A 255 -14.84 -27.16 1.07
C ARG A 255 -14.01 -26.75 -0.14
N LEU A 256 -13.68 -25.47 -0.24
CA LEU A 256 -12.91 -24.92 -1.34
C LEU A 256 -11.41 -25.22 -1.23
N LEU A 257 -10.80 -25.38 -2.40
CA LEU A 257 -9.36 -25.50 -2.55
C LEU A 257 -8.73 -24.15 -2.90
N SER A 258 -9.44 -23.33 -3.69
CA SER A 258 -9.01 -21.98 -4.06
C SER A 258 -10.16 -21.11 -4.55
N ILE A 259 -9.96 -19.79 -4.47
CA ILE A 259 -10.82 -18.76 -5.06
C ILE A 259 -10.00 -17.97 -6.09
N HIS A 260 -10.62 -17.60 -7.21
CA HIS A 260 -10.01 -16.84 -8.29
C HIS A 260 -10.72 -15.48 -8.43
N ALA A 261 -10.10 -14.45 -7.88
CA ALA A 261 -10.61 -13.08 -7.95
C ALA A 261 -9.54 -12.07 -7.55
N HIS A 262 -9.55 -10.90 -8.20
CA HIS A 262 -8.82 -9.72 -7.73
C HIS A 262 -9.39 -9.22 -6.39
N VAL A 263 -8.87 -9.75 -5.29
CA VAL A 263 -9.28 -9.37 -3.93
C VAL A 263 -8.46 -8.19 -3.40
N VAL A 264 -7.27 -7.93 -3.95
CA VAL A 264 -6.49 -6.76 -3.58
C VAL A 264 -7.16 -5.50 -4.19
N PRO A 265 -7.52 -4.50 -3.37
CA PRO A 265 -8.21 -3.32 -3.86
C PRO A 265 -7.45 -2.60 -4.97
N SER A 266 -8.11 -2.37 -6.11
CA SER A 266 -7.55 -1.61 -7.23
C SER A 266 -8.59 -0.65 -7.80
N SER A 267 -8.13 0.49 -8.35
CA SER A 267 -9.00 1.50 -8.96
C SER A 267 -9.68 1.03 -10.26
N ASN A 268 -9.28 -0.12 -10.81
CA ASN A 268 -9.76 -0.65 -12.08
C ASN A 268 -10.77 -1.79 -11.92
N GLN A 269 -11.21 -2.07 -10.68
CA GLN A 269 -12.17 -3.14 -10.44
C GLN A 269 -13.57 -2.73 -10.96
N PRO A 270 -14.18 -3.50 -11.88
CA PRO A 270 -15.49 -3.17 -12.41
C PRO A 270 -16.58 -3.20 -11.33
N ASN A 271 -17.44 -2.18 -11.30
CA ASN A 271 -18.50 -2.04 -10.30
C ASN A 271 -19.40 -3.27 -10.16
N PHE A 272 -19.68 -3.97 -11.27
CA PHE A 272 -20.54 -5.15 -11.25
C PHE A 272 -19.92 -6.36 -10.54
N GLN A 273 -18.59 -6.39 -10.32
CA GLN A 273 -17.91 -7.45 -9.58
C GLN A 273 -17.89 -7.18 -8.07
N LEU A 274 -18.08 -5.93 -7.64
CA LEU A 274 -17.91 -5.51 -6.26
C LEU A 274 -18.74 -6.32 -5.25
N PRO A 275 -20.00 -6.70 -5.51
CA PRO A 275 -20.77 -7.51 -4.55
C PRO A 275 -20.14 -8.88 -4.29
N ALA A 276 -19.70 -9.57 -5.35
CA ALA A 276 -19.05 -10.88 -5.23
C ALA A 276 -17.68 -10.76 -4.55
N VAL A 277 -16.88 -9.76 -4.93
CA VAL A 277 -15.55 -9.53 -4.36
C VAL A 277 -15.64 -9.12 -2.89
N ALA A 278 -16.61 -8.30 -2.52
CA ALA A 278 -16.86 -7.94 -1.12
C ALA A 278 -17.19 -9.17 -0.28
N ARG A 279 -18.05 -10.07 -0.80
CA ARG A 279 -18.37 -11.33 -0.13
C ARG A 279 -17.18 -12.26 -0.02
N ILE A 280 -16.41 -12.44 -1.09
CA ILE A 280 -15.16 -13.21 -1.09
C ILE A 280 -14.24 -12.67 0.00
N THR A 281 -13.96 -11.36 -0.02
CA THR A 281 -13.07 -10.71 0.94
C THR A 281 -13.54 -10.94 2.37
N ALA A 282 -14.84 -10.79 2.65
CA ALA A 282 -15.41 -11.00 3.99
C ALA A 282 -15.29 -12.46 4.49
N VAL A 283 -15.35 -13.44 3.59
CA VAL A 283 -15.16 -14.85 3.94
C VAL A 283 -13.68 -15.17 4.14
N LEU A 284 -12.81 -14.71 3.24
CA LEU A 284 -11.36 -14.86 3.37
C LEU A 284 -10.84 -14.25 4.68
N GLN A 285 -11.39 -13.10 5.05
CA GLN A 285 -11.12 -12.41 6.30
C GLN A 285 -11.42 -13.23 7.57
N ARG A 286 -12.32 -14.21 7.49
CA ARG A 286 -12.64 -15.09 8.63
C ARG A 286 -12.02 -16.47 8.48
N SER A 287 -11.26 -16.68 7.41
CA SER A 287 -10.68 -17.97 7.09
C SER A 287 -9.30 -18.17 7.72
N LEU A 288 -8.79 -19.39 7.61
CA LEU A 288 -7.45 -19.74 8.09
C LEU A 288 -6.29 -18.98 7.42
N ILE A 289 -6.54 -18.24 6.34
CA ILE A 289 -5.53 -17.42 5.65
C ILE A 289 -5.55 -15.94 6.06
N LEU A 290 -6.26 -15.56 7.13
CA LEU A 290 -6.35 -14.17 7.59
C LEU A 290 -4.97 -13.53 7.79
N ASP A 291 -4.03 -14.24 8.40
CA ASP A 291 -2.69 -13.68 8.62
C ASP A 291 -1.92 -13.45 7.30
N ASP A 292 -2.16 -14.26 6.25
CA ASP A 292 -1.55 -14.07 4.92
C ASP A 292 -2.15 -12.89 4.18
N LEU A 293 -3.48 -12.75 4.23
CA LEU A 293 -4.20 -11.57 3.75
C LEU A 293 -3.60 -10.31 4.40
N CYS A 294 -3.43 -10.37 5.71
CA CYS A 294 -2.92 -9.28 6.50
C CYS A 294 -1.49 -8.87 6.17
N ALA A 295 -0.62 -9.86 6.00
CA ALA A 295 0.77 -9.62 5.64
C ALA A 295 0.90 -9.07 4.21
N THR A 296 -0.06 -9.37 3.32
CA THR A 296 -0.07 -8.88 1.94
C THR A 296 -0.57 -7.43 1.85
N HIS A 297 -1.72 -7.15 2.45
CA HIS A 297 -2.35 -5.85 2.33
C HIS A 297 -3.29 -5.59 3.52
N HIS A 298 -3.06 -4.50 4.26
CA HIS A 298 -3.79 -4.19 5.49
C HIS A 298 -5.31 -4.03 5.29
N LEU A 299 -5.79 -3.58 4.12
CA LEU A 299 -7.25 -3.56 3.83
C LEU A 299 -7.89 -4.95 3.82
N LEU A 300 -7.11 -6.01 3.65
CA LEU A 300 -7.60 -7.38 3.73
C LEU A 300 -7.68 -7.87 5.19
N CYS A 301 -7.13 -7.14 6.18
CA CYS A 301 -7.12 -7.49 7.60
C CYS A 301 -8.38 -7.15 8.41
N ALA A 302 -9.37 -6.48 7.82
CA ALA A 302 -10.38 -5.74 8.58
C ALA A 302 -11.28 -6.60 9.52
N SER A 303 -11.02 -7.91 9.64
CA SER A 303 -11.67 -8.89 10.50
C SER A 303 -10.90 -9.31 11.75
N ARG A 304 -9.64 -8.90 11.99
CA ARG A 304 -9.17 -8.89 13.39
C ARG A 304 -10.14 -7.99 14.14
N ALA A 305 -10.87 -8.59 15.07
CA ALA A 305 -12.20 -8.20 15.50
C ALA A 305 -12.45 -6.67 15.48
N PRO A 306 -13.64 -6.21 15.06
CA PRO A 306 -14.09 -4.88 15.49
C PRO A 306 -13.86 -4.83 17.00
N CYS A 307 -13.35 -3.70 17.51
CA CYS A 307 -13.32 -3.47 18.96
C CYS A 307 -14.60 -4.08 19.55
N PRO A 308 -14.50 -4.91 20.62
CA PRO A 308 -15.70 -5.47 21.22
C PRO A 308 -16.68 -4.32 21.39
N VAL A 309 -17.92 -4.52 20.96
CA VAL A 309 -19.01 -3.56 21.09
C VAL A 309 -19.20 -3.36 22.59
N ALA A 310 -18.38 -2.52 23.20
CA ALA A 310 -18.70 -1.91 24.46
C ALA A 310 -19.91 -1.06 24.11
N ALA A 311 -21.07 -1.45 24.63
CA ALA A 311 -22.26 -0.62 24.58
C ALA A 311 -21.83 0.83 24.80
N ILE A 312 -22.23 1.73 23.89
CA ILE A 312 -21.96 3.16 23.98
C ILE A 312 -22.53 3.64 25.31
N ARG A 313 -21.71 3.60 26.35
CA ARG A 313 -22.04 4.02 27.73
C ARG A 313 -21.03 5.06 28.23
N GLY A 314 -20.17 5.55 27.35
CA GLY A 314 -19.17 6.59 27.63
C GLY A 314 -19.29 7.76 26.66
N ARG A 315 -19.00 8.96 27.16
CA ARG A 315 -18.95 10.22 26.39
C ARG A 315 -17.95 10.11 25.23
N SER A 316 -18.41 10.23 23.98
CA SER A 316 -17.54 10.33 22.80
C SER A 316 -16.57 11.51 22.92
N ARG A 317 -15.33 11.32 22.49
CA ARG A 317 -14.30 12.37 22.43
C ARG A 317 -14.17 12.86 20.99
N THR A 318 -14.52 14.12 20.78
CA THR A 318 -14.37 14.79 19.49
C THR A 318 -13.15 15.71 19.51
N VAL A 319 -12.22 15.51 18.57
CA VAL A 319 -11.09 16.43 18.37
C VAL A 319 -11.29 17.18 17.07
N HIS A 320 -11.29 18.51 17.17
CA HIS A 320 -11.38 19.40 16.02
C HIS A 320 -10.00 19.95 15.68
N ILE A 321 -9.55 19.75 14.44
CA ILE A 321 -8.36 20.42 13.91
C ILE A 321 -8.80 21.48 12.92
N ALA A 322 -8.55 22.74 13.27
CA ALA A 322 -8.69 23.84 12.33
C ALA A 322 -7.62 23.70 11.24
N SER A 323 -8.01 23.26 10.04
CA SER A 323 -7.21 23.41 8.83
C SER A 323 -7.23 24.87 8.35
N PHE A 324 -6.12 25.31 7.76
CA PHE A 324 -5.82 26.72 7.51
C PHE A 324 -6.74 27.38 6.47
N ARG A 325 -6.83 28.71 6.55
CA ARG A 325 -7.57 29.58 5.62
C ARG A 325 -7.01 29.46 4.20
N ALA A 326 -7.90 29.43 3.20
CA ALA A 326 -7.54 29.60 1.80
C ALA A 326 -6.74 30.90 1.60
N GLY A 327 -5.44 30.79 1.33
CA GLY A 327 -4.55 31.93 1.11
C GLY A 327 -3.07 31.65 1.42
N HIS A 328 -2.79 30.75 2.37
CA HIS A 328 -1.48 30.13 2.51
C HIS A 328 -1.57 28.74 1.91
N GLY A 329 -0.91 28.54 0.76
CA GLY A 329 -1.08 27.40 -0.15
C GLY A 329 -1.62 26.15 0.52
N ASP A 330 -2.78 25.70 0.03
CA ASP A 330 -3.58 24.56 0.48
C ASP A 330 -2.71 23.45 1.08
N ALA A 331 -3.14 22.78 2.15
CA ALA A 331 -2.39 21.67 2.76
C ALA A 331 -2.08 20.57 1.71
N ALA A 332 -2.91 20.46 0.67
CA ALA A 332 -2.69 19.64 -0.51
C ALA A 332 -1.47 20.05 -1.38
N SER A 333 -1.06 21.32 -1.34
CA SER A 333 0.04 21.89 -2.13
C SER A 333 1.38 21.98 -1.38
N ASN A 334 1.39 21.90 -0.05
CA ASN A 334 2.60 22.05 0.78
C ASN A 334 2.73 20.90 1.80
N TYR A 335 3.62 19.94 1.53
CA TYR A 335 3.77 18.70 2.29
C TYR A 335 4.03 18.88 3.80
N TYR A 336 4.76 19.91 4.22
CA TYR A 336 5.01 20.15 5.65
C TYR A 336 3.75 20.64 6.38
N HIS A 337 2.85 21.35 5.69
CA HIS A 337 1.58 21.81 6.29
C HIS A 337 0.66 20.64 6.60
N PHE A 338 0.60 19.67 5.68
CA PHE A 338 -0.01 18.38 5.94
C PHE A 338 0.64 17.67 7.14
N PHE A 339 1.98 17.71 7.22
CA PHE A 339 2.70 17.01 8.28
C PHE A 339 2.42 17.55 9.68
N PHE A 340 2.62 18.85 9.91
CA PHE A 340 2.48 19.45 11.23
C PHE A 340 1.07 19.91 11.54
N GLY A 341 0.32 20.35 10.54
CA GLY A 341 -1.07 20.77 10.69
C GLY A 341 -2.04 19.61 10.87
N LEU A 342 -1.74 18.43 10.33
CA LEU A 342 -2.66 17.29 10.34
C LEU A 342 -2.04 16.00 10.90
N LEU A 343 -0.93 15.55 10.33
CA LEU A 343 -0.39 14.21 10.59
C LEU A 343 0.11 14.03 12.02
N VAL A 344 0.98 14.91 12.50
CA VAL A 344 1.53 14.84 13.86
C VAL A 344 0.44 14.94 14.93
N PRO A 345 -0.48 15.93 14.89
CA PRO A 345 -1.62 15.96 15.81
C PRO A 345 -2.45 14.69 15.79
N PHE A 346 -2.77 14.17 14.60
CA PHE A 346 -3.60 12.97 14.46
C PHE A 346 -2.94 11.75 15.10
N LEU A 347 -1.68 11.47 14.76
CA LEU A 347 -0.95 10.32 15.32
C LEU A 347 -0.70 10.48 16.82
N ASN A 348 -0.41 11.70 17.28
CA ASN A 348 -0.26 11.97 18.71
C ASN A 348 -1.58 11.71 19.45
N TRP A 349 -2.70 12.17 18.89
CA TRP A 349 -4.03 11.91 19.45
C TRP A 349 -4.36 10.43 19.48
N LEU A 350 -4.12 9.68 18.39
CA LEU A 350 -4.32 8.24 18.34
C LEU A 350 -3.58 7.53 19.48
N GLU A 351 -2.31 7.88 19.71
CA GLU A 351 -1.48 7.21 20.71
C GLU A 351 -1.86 7.61 22.15
N THR A 352 -2.05 8.91 22.38
CA THR A 352 -2.28 9.46 23.73
C THR A 352 -3.72 9.28 24.20
N SER A 353 -4.69 9.41 23.29
CA SER A 353 -6.12 9.36 23.62
C SER A 353 -6.69 7.96 23.50
N ARG A 354 -6.02 7.07 22.75
CA ARG A 354 -6.42 5.67 22.49
C ARG A 354 -7.91 5.60 22.14
N PRO A 355 -8.32 6.20 21.02
CA PRO A 355 -9.73 6.41 20.73
C PRO A 355 -10.50 5.11 20.64
N LEU A 356 -11.74 5.17 21.12
CA LEU A 356 -12.69 4.07 21.15
C LEU A 356 -13.64 4.16 19.95
N GLN A 357 -14.45 3.11 19.75
CA GLN A 357 -15.48 3.12 18.72
C GLN A 357 -16.51 4.22 19.00
N GLY A 358 -16.73 5.11 18.01
CA GLY A 358 -17.65 6.26 18.12
C GLY A 358 -16.95 7.58 18.48
N ASP A 359 -15.64 7.57 18.69
CA ASP A 359 -14.86 8.81 18.74
C ASP A 359 -14.73 9.41 17.33
N ALA A 360 -14.71 10.73 17.26
CA ALA A 360 -14.66 11.46 15.99
C ALA A 360 -13.44 12.38 15.92
N PHE A 361 -12.77 12.37 14.78
CA PHE A 361 -11.69 13.27 14.45
C PHE A 361 -12.14 14.20 13.32
N LEU A 362 -12.42 15.45 13.66
CA LEU A 362 -13.03 16.41 12.76
C LEU A 362 -11.97 17.30 12.10
N LEU A 363 -12.01 17.37 10.78
CA LEU A 363 -11.16 18.21 9.94
C LEU A 363 -11.97 19.35 9.35
N ASN A 364 -11.37 20.53 9.19
CA ASN A 364 -11.96 21.60 8.38
C ASN A 364 -11.81 21.29 6.87
N GLU A 365 -12.78 21.69 6.04
CA GLU A 365 -13.05 21.32 4.64
C GLU A 365 -11.82 21.15 3.73
N HIS A 366 -10.79 21.96 3.89
CA HIS A 366 -9.59 21.92 3.04
C HIS A 366 -8.65 20.72 3.32
N GLY A 367 -8.81 19.99 4.43
CA GLY A 367 -7.97 18.84 4.79
C GLY A 367 -8.40 17.49 4.17
N VAL A 368 -9.60 17.44 3.60
CA VAL A 368 -10.32 16.19 3.27
C VAL A 368 -9.87 15.59 1.95
N ASN A 369 -9.51 16.44 0.99
CA ASN A 369 -9.03 16.02 -0.32
C ASN A 369 -7.56 15.58 -0.31
N HIS A 370 -6.94 15.46 0.88
CA HIS A 370 -5.55 15.06 0.97
C HIS A 370 -5.39 13.58 0.62
N LYS A 371 -4.58 13.28 -0.41
CA LYS A 371 -4.33 11.91 -0.90
C LYS A 371 -3.85 10.91 0.16
N PHE A 372 -3.28 11.40 1.27
CA PHE A 372 -2.81 10.56 2.37
C PHE A 372 -3.86 10.30 3.47
N LEU A 373 -4.98 11.04 3.52
CA LEU A 373 -5.97 10.86 4.58
C LEU A 373 -6.53 9.41 4.65
N PRO A 374 -6.86 8.75 3.53
CA PRO A 374 -7.22 7.33 3.57
C PRO A 374 -6.06 6.44 4.06
N GLN A 375 -4.81 6.80 3.77
CA GLN A 375 -3.64 6.09 4.29
C GLN A 375 -3.51 6.28 5.81
N LEU A 376 -3.79 7.47 6.35
CA LEU A 376 -3.76 7.73 7.81
C LEU A 376 -4.81 6.93 8.57
N MET A 377 -6.03 6.83 8.03
CA MET A 377 -7.09 6.00 8.62
C MET A 377 -6.70 4.52 8.65
N ARG A 378 -6.09 4.07 7.55
CA ARG A 378 -5.61 2.71 7.37
C ARG A 378 -4.46 2.37 8.32
N LEU A 379 -3.52 3.30 8.51
CA LEU A 379 -2.38 3.16 9.41
C LEU A 379 -2.76 3.13 10.89
N ALA A 380 -3.89 3.75 11.23
CA ALA A 380 -4.39 3.68 12.59
C ALA A 380 -4.84 2.26 12.98
N GLY A 381 -5.14 1.36 12.03
CA GLY A 381 -5.79 0.07 12.32
C GLY A 381 -7.16 0.23 13.00
N ARG A 382 -7.77 1.41 12.82
CA ARG A 382 -8.94 1.91 13.56
C ARG A 382 -10.00 2.50 12.62
N GLU A 383 -9.96 2.12 11.34
CA GLU A 383 -10.92 2.56 10.31
C GLU A 383 -12.39 2.30 10.69
N LYS A 384 -12.63 1.34 11.59
CA LYS A 384 -13.96 1.04 12.15
C LYS A 384 -14.25 1.71 13.51
N CYS A 385 -13.29 2.40 14.11
CA CYS A 385 -13.40 2.97 15.45
C CYS A 385 -13.51 4.50 15.45
N VAL A 386 -12.75 5.17 14.59
CA VAL A 386 -12.69 6.63 14.53
C VAL A 386 -13.43 7.13 13.30
N GLN A 387 -14.46 7.95 13.51
CA GLN A 387 -15.13 8.66 12.42
C GLN A 387 -14.30 9.90 12.06
N VAL A 388 -13.95 10.07 10.79
CA VAL A 388 -13.40 11.35 10.32
C VAL A 388 -14.51 12.15 9.68
N GLY A 389 -14.86 13.25 10.32
CA GLY A 389 -15.88 14.16 9.83
C GLY A 389 -15.27 15.45 9.30
N VAL A 390 -16.01 16.12 8.43
CA VAL A 390 -15.64 17.42 7.88
C VAL A 390 -16.53 18.48 8.48
N VAL A 391 -15.95 19.47 9.13
CA VAL A 391 -16.70 20.64 9.60
C VAL A 391 -16.60 21.72 8.55
N GLY A 392 -17.74 22.13 8.00
CA GLY A 392 -17.84 23.29 7.13
C GLY A 392 -17.47 24.54 7.89
N ALA A 393 -16.45 25.27 7.43
CA ALA A 393 -16.16 26.57 7.99
C ALA A 393 -17.22 27.55 7.48
N SER A 394 -18.24 27.84 8.31
CA SER A 394 -19.06 29.01 8.07
C SER A 394 -18.15 30.24 8.07
N THR A 395 -18.29 31.04 7.01
CA THR A 395 -17.53 32.25 6.82
C THR A 395 -17.64 33.18 8.02
N HIS A 396 -16.49 33.66 8.49
CA HIS A 396 -16.24 34.74 9.47
C HIS A 396 -15.96 34.32 10.92
N ASN A 397 -14.72 34.66 11.33
CA ASN A 397 -14.22 34.80 12.70
C ASN A 397 -14.36 33.56 13.60
N GLY A 398 -13.22 32.92 13.88
CA GLY A 398 -13.08 31.78 14.78
C GLY A 398 -13.36 32.06 16.27
N SER A 399 -14.46 32.75 16.59
CA SER A 399 -14.93 32.94 17.96
C SER A 399 -16.39 32.54 18.20
N ASP A 400 -17.22 32.34 17.16
CA ASP A 400 -18.65 32.02 17.33
C ASP A 400 -19.08 30.70 16.65
N ALA A 401 -18.33 29.61 16.88
CA ALA A 401 -18.74 28.29 16.43
C ALA A 401 -19.87 27.74 17.32
N THR A 402 -21.09 28.27 17.17
CA THR A 402 -22.28 27.46 17.37
C THR A 402 -22.34 26.50 16.17
N ALA A 403 -21.92 25.25 16.42
CA ALA A 403 -21.90 24.19 15.42
C ALA A 403 -23.32 23.93 14.88
N ARG A 404 -23.66 24.58 13.77
CA ARG A 404 -24.80 24.22 12.92
C ARG A 404 -24.24 23.99 11.53
N HIS A 405 -24.44 22.78 11.01
CA HIS A 405 -24.04 22.26 9.71
C HIS A 405 -22.62 21.68 9.63
N VAL A 406 -22.54 20.41 10.01
CA VAL A 406 -21.47 19.46 9.65
C VAL A 406 -22.09 18.48 8.65
N THR A 407 -21.65 18.48 7.39
CA THR A 407 -22.13 17.49 6.41
C THR A 407 -21.18 16.30 6.43
N LEU A 408 -21.55 15.24 7.14
CA LEU A 408 -20.86 13.95 7.09
C LEU A 408 -21.31 13.21 5.82
N SER A 409 -20.36 12.74 5.00
CA SER A 409 -20.73 11.87 3.87
C SER A 409 -21.04 10.47 4.39
N ASN A 410 -22.31 10.11 4.23
CA ASN A 410 -22.96 8.81 4.21
C ASN A 410 -23.27 8.13 5.58
N ASP A 411 -24.58 8.11 5.83
CA ASP A 411 -25.38 7.20 6.67
C ASP A 411 -25.05 7.12 8.17
N LEU A 412 -25.35 8.20 8.91
CA LEU A 412 -25.57 8.11 10.35
C LEU A 412 -26.74 8.98 10.82
N ASP A 413 -27.54 8.39 11.72
CA ASP A 413 -28.62 9.03 12.46
C ASP A 413 -28.05 10.00 13.51
N TRP A 414 -28.42 11.27 13.37
CA TRP A 414 -27.95 12.39 14.20
C TRP A 414 -28.60 12.44 15.59
N SER A 415 -29.65 11.65 15.84
CA SER A 415 -30.39 11.61 17.11
C SER A 415 -29.51 11.26 18.32
N ILE A 416 -28.32 10.67 18.09
CA ILE A 416 -27.37 10.25 19.13
C ILE A 416 -26.58 11.44 19.72
N LEU A 417 -26.49 12.58 19.02
CA LEU A 417 -25.69 13.74 19.44
C LEU A 417 -26.52 14.90 20.05
N GLU A 418 -27.85 14.80 20.07
CA GLU A 418 -28.76 15.85 20.58
C GLU A 418 -28.96 15.82 22.11
N GLY A 419 -28.08 15.14 22.85
CA GLY A 419 -28.04 15.22 24.31
C GLY A 419 -27.50 16.57 24.82
N PRO A 420 -27.98 17.08 25.97
CA PRO A 420 -27.70 18.45 26.40
C PRO A 420 -26.21 18.70 26.67
N SER A 421 -25.63 19.54 25.81
CA SER A 421 -24.38 20.30 25.95
C SER A 421 -23.14 19.52 26.46
N PRO A 422 -22.19 19.16 25.57
CA PRO A 422 -20.85 18.81 26.02
C PRO A 422 -20.23 20.05 26.67
N ARG A 423 -20.10 20.03 28.00
CA ARG A 423 -19.33 21.01 28.79
C ARG A 423 -18.02 21.32 28.06
N ARG A 424 -17.82 22.61 27.74
CA ARG A 424 -16.62 23.22 27.16
C ARG A 424 -15.36 22.36 27.35
N VAL A 425 -15.03 21.56 26.35
CA VAL A 425 -13.66 21.07 26.18
C VAL A 425 -12.86 22.29 25.76
N ARG A 426 -11.77 22.60 26.48
CA ARG A 426 -10.86 23.71 26.13
C ARG A 426 -10.53 23.64 24.64
N PRO A 427 -10.53 24.76 23.91
CA PRO A 427 -10.15 24.75 22.50
C PRO A 427 -8.77 24.09 22.39
N PRO A 428 -8.56 23.13 21.46
CA PRO A 428 -7.23 22.61 21.24
C PRO A 428 -6.35 23.77 20.74
N GLU A 429 -5.38 24.18 21.56
CA GLU A 429 -4.30 25.15 21.25
C GLU A 429 -3.35 24.69 20.11
N TRP A 430 -3.81 23.90 19.13
CA TRP A 430 -2.94 23.14 18.24
C TRP A 430 -2.99 23.69 16.80
N GLY A 431 -2.28 24.78 16.57
CA GLY A 431 -1.89 25.26 15.23
C GLY A 431 -0.38 25.15 15.04
N LEU A 432 0.16 23.95 14.81
CA LEU A 432 1.59 23.68 14.88
C LEU A 432 2.45 24.34 13.78
N ASP A 433 1.90 24.63 12.59
CA ASP A 433 2.70 25.22 11.51
C ASP A 433 3.07 26.69 11.71
N TRP A 434 2.21 27.48 12.38
CA TRP A 434 2.52 28.90 12.61
C TRP A 434 3.67 29.10 13.60
N HIS A 435 4.06 28.04 14.30
CA HIS A 435 4.98 28.14 15.42
C HIS A 435 6.38 27.64 15.07
N LEU A 436 6.59 26.67 14.17
CA LEU A 436 7.96 26.20 13.88
C LEU A 436 8.84 27.30 13.28
N TYR A 437 8.29 28.26 12.52
CA TYR A 437 9.04 29.43 12.05
C TYR A 437 9.68 30.22 13.21
N GLY A 438 9.09 30.18 14.40
CA GLY A 438 9.55 30.86 15.61
C GLY A 438 10.07 29.91 16.69
N CYS A 439 10.45 28.67 16.38
CA CYS A 439 10.83 27.71 17.44
C CYS A 439 12.01 28.16 18.30
N GLY A 440 12.87 29.06 17.77
CA GLY A 440 13.95 29.69 18.53
C GLY A 440 13.44 30.54 19.70
N PHE A 441 12.23 31.08 19.60
CA PHE A 441 11.57 31.88 20.64
C PHE A 441 10.76 31.03 21.63
N PHE A 442 10.61 29.73 21.40
CA PHE A 442 9.89 28.87 22.34
C PHE A 442 10.67 28.73 23.63
N SER A 443 9.95 28.64 24.75
CA SER A 443 10.56 28.18 26.00
C SER A 443 11.13 26.75 25.84
N ILE A 444 12.04 26.39 26.73
CA ILE A 444 12.64 25.05 26.75
C ILE A 444 11.55 23.99 26.94
N GLU A 445 10.56 24.26 27.78
CA GLU A 445 9.42 23.38 28.06
C GLU A 445 8.56 23.16 26.82
N ALA A 446 8.25 24.23 26.08
CA ALA A 446 7.48 24.14 24.84
C ALA A 446 8.22 23.32 23.77
N ARG A 447 9.54 23.49 23.65
CA ARG A 447 10.37 22.66 22.73
C ARG A 447 10.39 21.20 23.15
N ARG A 448 10.54 20.91 24.45
CA ARG A 448 10.53 19.54 24.98
C ARG A 448 9.18 18.85 24.73
N GLU A 449 8.08 19.54 24.99
CA GLU A 449 6.74 19.00 24.75
C GLU A 449 6.48 18.76 23.26
N LEU A 450 6.91 19.68 22.40
CA LEU A 450 6.80 19.50 20.97
C LEU A 450 7.66 18.33 20.46
N ALA A 451 8.90 18.21 20.95
CA ALA A 451 9.79 17.10 20.61
C ALA A 451 9.16 15.76 21.02
N ARG A 452 8.56 15.69 22.21
CA ARG A 452 7.83 14.51 22.69
C ARG A 452 6.65 14.15 21.77
N ARG A 453 5.91 15.14 21.28
CA ARG A 453 4.77 14.92 20.38
C ARG A 453 5.17 14.41 19.01
N VAL A 454 6.20 15.02 18.42
CA VAL A 454 6.79 14.57 17.14
C VAL A 454 7.35 13.16 17.29
N ASP A 455 8.01 12.86 18.40
CA ASP A 455 8.52 11.52 18.70
C ASP A 455 7.41 10.46 18.79
N VAL A 456 6.33 10.76 19.53
CA VAL A 456 5.15 9.90 19.60
C VAL A 456 4.58 9.65 18.21
N ALA A 457 4.32 10.71 17.44
CA ALA A 457 3.77 10.60 16.08
C ALA A 457 4.68 9.77 15.16
N SER A 458 5.99 10.02 15.22
CA SER A 458 7.00 9.28 14.45
C SER A 458 6.97 7.79 14.77
N ARG A 459 7.04 7.41 16.06
CA ARG A 459 7.00 6.01 16.47
C ARG A 459 5.68 5.32 16.12
N THR A 460 4.55 6.02 16.26
CA THR A 460 3.24 5.49 15.85
C THR A 460 3.20 5.23 14.34
N MET A 461 3.71 6.15 13.52
CA MET A 461 3.82 5.94 12.07
C MET A 461 4.71 4.74 11.73
N LEU A 462 5.91 4.67 12.29
CA LEU A 462 6.88 3.62 11.97
C LEU A 462 6.38 2.23 12.34
N ARG A 463 5.67 2.10 13.47
CA ARG A 463 4.98 0.86 13.85
C ARG A 463 3.87 0.50 12.87
N ALA A 464 3.02 1.47 12.52
CA ALA A 464 1.92 1.27 11.60
C ALA A 464 2.39 0.84 10.20
N CYS A 465 3.55 1.36 9.77
CA CYS A 465 4.17 1.03 8.49
C CYS A 465 5.01 -0.26 8.52
N ALA A 466 5.10 -0.94 9.67
CA ALA A 466 5.95 -2.10 9.87
C ALA A 466 7.40 -1.88 9.37
N CYS A 467 7.93 -0.67 9.56
CA CYS A 467 9.31 -0.39 9.18
C CYS A 467 10.24 -1.30 9.98
N ALA A 468 11.16 -1.98 9.30
CA ALA A 468 12.07 -2.91 9.94
C ALA A 468 12.82 -2.22 11.10
N PRO A 469 12.91 -2.86 12.28
CA PRO A 469 13.73 -2.35 13.37
C PRO A 469 15.20 -2.29 12.92
N GLU A 470 15.97 -1.41 13.54
CA GLU A 470 17.37 -1.22 13.22
C GLU A 470 18.13 -2.56 13.38
N PRO A 471 18.92 -3.00 12.38
CA PRO A 471 19.90 -4.06 12.63
C PRO A 471 20.87 -3.56 13.70
N LEU A 472 21.12 -4.37 14.74
CA LEU A 472 21.95 -4.02 15.90
C LEU A 472 23.32 -3.42 15.56
N VAL A 473 23.83 -3.69 14.35
CA VAL A 473 25.04 -3.08 13.79
C VAL A 473 24.78 -2.73 12.31
N PRO A 474 24.52 -1.46 11.96
CA PRO A 474 24.49 -1.06 10.56
C PRO A 474 25.91 -1.10 9.98
N SER A 475 26.10 -1.77 8.84
CA SER A 475 27.41 -1.91 8.21
C SER A 475 27.94 -0.60 7.61
N LYS A 476 27.06 0.36 7.25
CA LYS A 476 27.38 1.74 6.82
C LYS A 476 26.23 2.71 7.14
N PRO A 477 26.49 3.98 7.51
CA PRO A 477 25.46 5.01 7.59
C PRO A 477 24.82 5.26 6.22
N ARG A 478 23.49 5.45 6.17
CA ARG A 478 22.78 5.75 4.92
C ARG A 478 22.58 7.25 4.73
N LEU A 479 22.94 7.77 3.56
CA LEU A 479 22.60 9.11 3.10
C LEU A 479 21.46 9.01 2.08
N LEU A 480 20.35 9.66 2.39
CA LEU A 480 19.17 9.75 1.53
C LEU A 480 19.07 11.14 0.91
N PHE A 481 19.20 11.21 -0.40
CA PHE A 481 18.96 12.43 -1.16
C PHE A 481 17.58 12.37 -1.81
N VAL A 482 16.67 13.24 -1.37
CA VAL A 482 15.37 13.39 -2.02
C VAL A 482 15.50 14.22 -3.29
N ARG A 483 15.34 13.55 -4.43
CA ARG A 483 15.16 14.16 -5.74
C ARG A 483 13.71 14.62 -5.87
N ARG A 484 13.52 15.72 -6.59
CA ARG A 484 12.21 16.09 -7.12
C ARG A 484 12.32 16.35 -8.60
N ARG A 485 11.54 15.61 -9.39
CA ARG A 485 11.49 15.82 -10.84
C ARG A 485 10.65 17.05 -11.18
N ALA A 486 11.09 17.80 -12.18
CA ALA A 486 10.27 18.86 -12.75
C ALA A 486 9.03 18.20 -13.38
N ASP A 487 7.84 18.52 -12.89
CA ASP A 487 6.61 18.17 -13.58
C ASP A 487 6.12 19.37 -14.40
N PRO A 488 5.99 19.21 -15.73
CA PRO A 488 5.69 20.28 -16.67
C PRO A 488 4.31 20.91 -16.47
N HIS A 489 3.39 20.23 -15.76
CA HIS A 489 2.03 20.71 -15.51
C HIS A 489 1.91 21.56 -14.23
N ASN A 490 2.91 21.57 -13.36
CA ASN A 490 2.88 22.34 -12.10
C ASN A 490 4.21 23.05 -11.82
N ARG A 491 4.61 23.92 -12.75
CA ARG A 491 5.90 24.64 -12.72
C ARG A 491 6.10 25.48 -11.45
N HIS A 492 5.02 26.00 -10.86
CA HIS A 492 5.10 26.86 -9.67
C HIS A 492 5.31 26.10 -8.34
N GLN A 493 5.05 24.79 -8.30
CA GLN A 493 5.20 23.98 -7.08
C GLN A 493 6.32 22.94 -7.17
N ASN A 494 6.79 22.59 -8.38
CA ASN A 494 7.84 21.60 -8.58
C ASN A 494 9.24 22.21 -8.40
N ARG A 495 9.62 22.37 -7.13
CA ARG A 495 11.00 22.68 -6.74
C ARG A 495 11.89 21.53 -7.25
N SER A 496 12.84 21.83 -8.13
CA SER A 496 13.77 20.86 -8.70
C SER A 496 15.13 21.52 -8.86
N LEU A 497 16.20 20.71 -8.82
CA LEU A 497 17.56 21.17 -9.01
C LEU A 497 17.98 20.89 -10.46
N PRO A 498 18.27 21.91 -11.28
CA PRO A 498 18.61 21.72 -12.69
C PRO A 498 19.96 21.00 -12.86
N ASN A 499 20.87 21.14 -11.89
CA ASN A 499 22.15 20.46 -11.85
C ASN A 499 22.16 19.24 -10.90
N PHE A 500 21.01 18.61 -10.65
CA PHE A 500 20.89 17.48 -9.71
C PHE A 500 21.87 16.34 -10.03
N ASP A 501 21.99 15.94 -11.30
CA ASP A 501 22.84 14.81 -11.68
C ASP A 501 24.33 15.14 -11.49
N ALA A 502 24.75 16.38 -11.78
CA ALA A 502 26.10 16.85 -11.51
C ALA A 502 26.41 16.90 -10.01
N LEU A 503 25.44 17.32 -9.20
CA LEU A 503 25.55 17.30 -7.74
C LEU A 503 25.70 15.87 -7.20
N VAL A 504 24.87 14.93 -7.65
CA VAL A 504 24.97 13.52 -7.24
C VAL A 504 26.30 12.91 -7.66
N ALA A 505 26.76 13.17 -8.89
CA ALA A 505 28.08 12.73 -9.34
C ALA A 505 29.21 13.28 -8.47
N HIS A 506 29.13 14.56 -8.07
CA HIS A 506 30.11 15.19 -7.21
C HIS A 506 30.12 14.60 -5.79
N LEU A 507 28.95 14.29 -5.21
CA LEU A 507 28.84 13.61 -3.90
C LEU A 507 29.37 12.17 -3.96
N HIS A 508 29.20 11.47 -5.09
CA HIS A 508 29.77 10.14 -5.31
C HIS A 508 31.30 10.15 -5.41
N ALA A 509 31.88 11.24 -5.92
CA ALA A 509 33.33 11.39 -6.06
C ALA A 509 34.05 11.72 -4.73
N GLN A 510 33.32 12.01 -3.65
CA GLN A 510 33.92 12.37 -2.37
C GLN A 510 34.56 11.16 -1.68
N SER A 511 35.67 11.40 -0.96
CA SER A 511 36.41 10.36 -0.25
C SER A 511 35.58 9.62 0.81
N TRP A 512 34.61 10.30 1.44
CA TRP A 512 33.69 9.70 2.41
C TRP A 512 32.58 8.86 1.77
N SER A 513 32.37 8.95 0.45
CA SER A 513 31.25 8.30 -0.24
C SER A 513 31.30 6.76 -0.14
N SER A 514 32.50 6.17 -0.15
CA SER A 514 32.68 4.73 0.00
C SER A 514 32.33 4.20 1.40
N ALA A 515 32.29 5.08 2.41
CA ALA A 515 31.98 4.74 3.79
C ALA A 515 30.47 4.79 4.11
N ILE A 516 29.63 5.26 3.18
CA ILE A 516 28.19 5.40 3.36
C ILE A 516 27.39 4.58 2.33
N GLU A 517 26.14 4.30 2.64
CA GLU A 517 25.14 3.85 1.65
C GLU A 517 24.45 5.07 1.06
N PHE A 518 24.73 5.39 -0.21
CA PHE A 518 24.10 6.53 -0.89
C PHE A 518 22.79 6.10 -1.60
N ARG A 519 21.69 6.81 -1.33
CA ARG A 519 20.36 6.55 -1.89
C ARG A 519 19.76 7.82 -2.46
N VAL A 520 19.24 7.74 -3.68
CA VAL A 520 18.45 8.80 -4.30
C VAL A 520 17.01 8.32 -4.45
N VAL A 521 16.05 9.10 -3.96
CA VAL A 521 14.62 8.76 -4.04
C VAL A 521 13.82 9.97 -4.46
N ASP A 522 12.74 9.77 -5.22
CA ASP A 522 11.70 10.78 -5.38
C ASP A 522 10.50 10.39 -4.53
N PHE A 523 10.24 11.14 -3.47
CA PHE A 523 9.14 10.86 -2.56
C PHE A 523 7.76 10.95 -3.24
N ALA A 524 7.63 11.58 -4.42
CA ALA A 524 6.37 11.47 -5.18
C ALA A 524 6.06 10.05 -5.66
N ASP A 525 7.08 9.20 -5.83
CA ASP A 525 6.92 7.81 -6.28
C ASP A 525 6.64 6.84 -5.12
N LEU A 526 6.73 7.33 -3.88
CA LEU A 526 6.61 6.53 -2.67
C LEU A 526 5.30 6.83 -1.94
N THR A 527 4.70 5.78 -1.39
CA THR A 527 3.63 5.89 -0.38
C THR A 527 4.15 6.55 0.89
N LEU A 528 3.26 7.05 1.75
CA LEU A 528 3.68 7.69 3.02
C LEU A 528 4.51 6.75 3.91
N CYS A 529 4.19 5.46 3.92
CA CYS A 529 4.98 4.47 4.66
C CYS A 529 6.36 4.24 4.07
N GLU A 530 6.48 4.12 2.75
CA GLU A 530 7.79 4.00 2.12
C GLU A 530 8.63 5.25 2.40
N GLN A 531 8.04 6.45 2.33
CA GLN A 531 8.75 7.69 2.72
C GLN A 531 9.20 7.68 4.18
N ALA A 532 8.33 7.24 5.11
CA ALA A 532 8.65 7.16 6.53
C ALA A 532 9.75 6.13 6.81
N CYS A 533 9.67 4.94 6.21
CA CYS A 533 10.69 3.91 6.38
C CYS A 533 12.03 4.30 5.73
N GLU A 534 12.02 4.92 4.54
CA GLU A 534 13.26 5.43 3.91
C GLU A 534 13.94 6.48 4.79
N ALA A 535 13.18 7.46 5.28
CA ALA A 535 13.70 8.48 6.19
C ALA A 535 14.21 7.86 7.50
N HIS A 536 13.48 6.92 8.09
CA HIS A 536 13.89 6.24 9.32
C HIS A 536 15.16 5.39 9.17
N GLN A 537 15.35 4.78 8.01
CA GLN A 537 16.55 4.00 7.72
C GLN A 537 17.77 4.90 7.43
N SER A 538 17.59 6.21 7.31
CA SER A 538 18.65 7.14 6.93
C SER A 538 19.32 7.79 8.13
N ALA A 539 20.65 7.93 8.04
CA ALA A 539 21.47 8.70 8.97
C ALA A 539 21.59 10.17 8.53
N VAL A 540 21.57 10.44 7.22
CA VAL A 540 21.59 11.81 6.68
C VAL A 540 20.46 11.96 5.68
N LEU A 541 19.62 12.99 5.86
CA LEU A 541 18.59 13.38 4.90
C LEU A 541 19.01 14.67 4.21
N VAL A 542 19.24 14.61 2.90
CA VAL A 542 19.55 15.76 2.05
C VAL A 542 18.36 16.05 1.15
N ALA A 543 17.85 17.28 1.18
CA ALA A 543 16.77 17.67 0.28
C ALA A 543 16.68 19.19 0.10
N GLN A 544 16.08 19.61 -1.01
CA GLN A 544 15.71 21.00 -1.23
C GLN A 544 14.59 21.42 -0.26
N HIS A 545 14.57 22.69 0.17
CA HIS A 545 13.50 23.25 0.98
C HIS A 545 12.15 22.93 0.33
N GLY A 546 11.26 22.22 1.03
CA GLY A 546 9.94 21.82 0.52
C GLY A 546 9.91 20.54 -0.31
N ALA A 547 11.06 19.94 -0.66
CA ALA A 547 11.15 18.67 -1.38
C ALA A 547 11.15 17.46 -0.42
N GLY A 548 10.23 17.43 0.54
CA GLY A 548 10.07 16.28 1.44
C GLY A 548 10.85 16.31 2.77
N LEU A 549 11.52 17.42 3.10
CA LEU A 549 12.23 17.60 4.39
C LEU A 549 11.36 17.44 5.63
N ALA A 550 10.02 17.51 5.52
CA ALA A 550 9.14 17.19 6.65
C ALA A 550 9.29 15.73 7.13
N ASN A 551 9.75 14.82 6.26
CA ASN A 551 10.07 13.44 6.62
C ASN A 551 11.29 13.34 7.58
N ALA A 552 12.01 14.45 7.84
CA ALA A 552 13.00 14.50 8.91
C ALA A 552 12.42 14.15 10.30
N ALA A 553 11.10 14.30 10.49
CA ALA A 553 10.40 13.83 11.68
C ALA A 553 10.55 12.32 11.94
N TYR A 554 10.82 11.53 10.90
CA TYR A 554 11.00 10.07 10.97
C TYR A 554 12.45 9.64 11.12
N LEU A 555 13.40 10.57 11.07
CA LEU A 555 14.82 10.27 11.30
C LEU A 555 15.02 9.61 12.66
N ARG A 556 16.08 8.79 12.72
CA ARG A 556 16.52 8.08 13.92
C ARG A 556 16.76 9.02 15.10
N ASP A 557 16.78 8.43 16.29
CA ASP A 557 16.91 9.17 17.53
C ASP A 557 18.26 9.89 17.70
N ARG A 558 18.23 10.82 18.66
CA ARG A 558 19.16 11.93 18.95
C ARG A 558 20.64 11.64 18.70
N GLY A 559 21.29 12.53 17.96
CA GLY A 559 22.73 12.56 17.69
C GLY A 559 23.19 11.62 16.58
N ARG A 560 22.36 10.66 16.14
CA ARG A 560 22.69 9.69 15.08
C ARG A 560 22.11 10.04 13.71
N ALA A 561 21.47 11.21 13.61
CA ALA A 561 20.85 11.67 12.40
C ALA A 561 21.28 13.11 12.06
N ALA A 562 21.25 13.44 10.79
CA ALA A 562 21.47 14.79 10.29
C ALA A 562 20.49 15.15 9.17
N VAL A 563 20.22 16.44 9.04
CA VAL A 563 19.46 17.04 7.94
C VAL A 563 20.34 18.05 7.24
N VAL A 564 20.45 17.96 5.92
CA VAL A 564 21.08 18.98 5.08
C VAL A 564 20.02 19.60 4.18
N GLU A 565 19.70 20.87 4.44
CA GLU A 565 18.72 21.62 3.67
C GLU A 565 19.38 22.42 2.54
N ILE A 566 18.96 22.21 1.30
CA ILE A 566 19.27 23.11 0.19
C ILE A 566 18.20 24.20 0.16
N CYS A 567 18.54 25.39 0.63
CA CYS A 567 17.59 26.48 0.90
C CYS A 567 17.76 27.62 -0.13
N PRO A 568 16.70 27.99 -0.88
CA PRO A 568 16.71 29.17 -1.72
C PRO A 568 17.03 30.43 -0.91
N LYS A 569 17.83 31.35 -1.47
CA LYS A 569 18.15 32.64 -0.84
C LYS A 569 16.89 33.39 -0.41
N SER A 570 15.84 33.34 -1.22
CA SER A 570 14.53 33.96 -0.92
C SER A 570 13.80 33.32 0.26
N MET A 571 14.20 32.14 0.72
CA MET A 571 13.59 31.42 1.85
C MET A 571 14.53 31.28 3.05
N TRP A 572 15.69 31.94 3.03
CA TRP A 572 16.69 31.81 4.08
C TRP A 572 16.17 32.19 5.47
N TYR A 573 15.19 33.10 5.53
CA TYR A 573 14.52 33.51 6.76
C TYR A 573 13.64 32.40 7.39
N LYS A 574 13.34 31.33 6.66
CA LYS A 574 12.51 30.21 7.14
C LYS A 574 13.38 29.18 7.85
N SER A 575 13.17 28.96 9.14
CA SER A 575 13.96 28.03 9.97
C SER A 575 13.25 26.71 10.30
N ILE A 576 12.12 26.42 9.64
CA ILE A 576 11.22 25.29 9.96
C ILE A 576 11.94 23.93 10.02
N PHE A 577 12.86 23.63 9.09
CA PHE A 577 13.55 22.35 9.07
C PHE A 577 14.72 22.29 10.04
N GLN A 578 15.35 23.42 10.37
CA GLN A 578 16.29 23.49 11.51
C GLN A 578 15.56 23.18 12.81
N CYS A 579 14.38 23.75 13.00
CA CYS A 579 13.53 23.46 14.15
C CYS A 579 13.16 21.98 14.21
N LEU A 580 12.75 21.39 13.09
CA LEU A 580 12.40 19.97 13.02
C LEU A 580 13.60 19.06 13.34
N ALA A 581 14.78 19.35 12.78
CA ALA A 581 16.01 18.66 13.11
C ALA A 581 16.30 18.77 14.62
N GLY A 582 16.18 19.98 15.18
CA GLY A 582 16.31 20.22 16.62
C GLY A 582 15.35 19.39 17.48
N LEU A 583 14.06 19.32 17.11
CA LEU A 583 13.06 18.51 17.82
C LEU A 583 13.40 17.02 17.82
N ARG A 584 14.00 16.51 16.74
CA ARG A 584 14.53 15.13 16.65
C ARG A 584 15.91 14.96 17.27
N GLY A 585 16.58 16.05 17.63
CA GLY A 585 17.96 16.04 18.08
C GLY A 585 18.92 15.57 16.97
N ALA A 586 18.59 15.89 15.72
CA ALA A 586 19.44 15.67 14.57
C ALA A 586 20.36 16.89 14.34
N HIS A 587 21.55 16.63 13.79
CA HIS A 587 22.43 17.69 13.30
C HIS A 587 21.80 18.40 12.10
N TYR A 588 22.15 19.66 11.88
CA TYR A 588 21.54 20.46 10.84
C TYR A 588 22.60 21.23 10.06
N GLY A 589 22.65 20.97 8.76
CA GLY A 589 23.41 21.72 7.76
C GLY A 589 22.47 22.46 6.81
N ARG A 590 22.91 23.60 6.29
CA ARG A 590 22.16 24.37 5.29
C ARG A 590 23.08 24.88 4.20
N ILE A 591 22.63 24.73 2.96
CA ILE A 591 23.33 25.17 1.75
C ILE A 591 22.48 26.24 1.08
N GLN A 592 23.12 27.32 0.61
CA GLN A 592 22.44 28.37 -0.13
C GLN A 592 22.26 27.98 -1.61
N GLN A 593 21.02 28.07 -2.06
CA GLN A 593 20.61 27.96 -3.45
C GLN A 593 20.22 29.36 -3.96
N THR A 594 20.65 29.72 -5.17
CA THR A 594 20.49 31.09 -5.68
C THR A 594 19.02 31.50 -5.81
N ASP A 595 18.20 30.64 -6.39
CA ASP A 595 16.76 30.81 -6.55
C ASP A 595 16.02 29.47 -6.33
N ILE A 596 14.68 29.47 -6.31
CA ILE A 596 13.86 28.29 -5.96
C ILE A 596 13.96 27.13 -6.98
N HIS A 597 14.41 27.39 -8.20
CA HIS A 597 14.67 26.40 -9.26
C HIS A 597 16.12 26.48 -9.77
N GLY A 598 16.98 27.21 -9.06
CA GLY A 598 18.34 27.51 -9.48
C GLY A 598 19.29 26.36 -9.21
N PRO A 599 20.45 26.33 -9.86
CA PRO A 599 21.49 25.38 -9.50
C PRO A 599 21.95 25.60 -8.05
N VAL A 600 22.48 24.55 -7.44
CA VAL A 600 23.17 24.62 -6.16
C VAL A 600 24.68 24.44 -6.36
N ASP A 601 25.48 25.12 -5.55
CA ASP A 601 26.93 24.90 -5.52
C ASP A 601 27.22 23.47 -5.02
N VAL A 602 27.83 22.67 -5.89
CA VAL A 602 28.11 21.24 -5.62
C VAL A 602 29.20 21.06 -4.56
N ALA A 603 30.17 21.98 -4.46
CA ALA A 603 31.23 21.93 -3.48
C ALA A 603 30.67 22.28 -2.09
N ALA A 604 29.91 23.38 -2.00
CA ALA A 604 29.23 23.75 -0.75
C ALA A 604 28.28 22.66 -0.25
N ALA A 605 27.64 21.92 -1.16
CA ALA A 605 26.81 20.78 -0.80
C ALA A 605 27.62 19.59 -0.26
N ALA A 606 28.76 19.26 -0.87
CA ALA A 606 29.66 18.23 -0.38
C ALA A 606 30.23 18.59 1.00
N ASP A 607 30.64 19.84 1.20
CA ASP A 607 31.18 20.34 2.48
C ASP A 607 30.13 20.26 3.59
N ALA A 608 28.88 20.65 3.29
CA ALA A 608 27.79 20.56 4.25
C ALA A 608 27.48 19.10 4.65
N VAL A 609 27.53 18.18 3.68
CA VAL A 609 27.37 16.74 3.96
C VAL A 609 28.54 16.19 4.77
N ALA A 610 29.78 16.51 4.41
CA ALA A 610 30.97 16.10 5.14
C ALA A 610 30.93 16.57 6.60
N THR A 611 30.60 17.85 6.81
CA THR A 611 30.47 18.46 8.14
C THR A 611 29.47 17.70 9.02
N VAL A 612 28.29 17.34 8.49
CA VAL A 612 27.31 16.61 9.30
C VAL A 612 27.71 15.15 9.52
N LEU A 613 28.42 14.52 8.58
CA LEU A 613 28.94 13.16 8.72
C LEU A 613 29.99 13.06 9.83
N GLU A 614 30.87 14.06 9.97
CA GLU A 614 31.91 14.11 11.00
C GLU A 614 31.34 14.13 12.43
N VAL A 615 30.18 14.75 12.61
CA VAL A 615 29.52 14.86 13.92
C VAL A 615 28.46 13.79 14.17
N LEU A 616 28.22 12.88 13.21
CA LEU A 616 27.28 11.77 13.43
C LEU A 616 27.72 10.91 14.62
N GLY A 617 26.76 10.57 15.47
CA GLY A 617 26.99 9.83 16.71
C GLY A 617 27.32 10.72 17.91
N SER A 618 27.66 12.00 17.68
CA SER A 618 27.84 12.99 18.75
C SER A 618 26.51 13.66 19.12
N PRO A 619 26.32 14.04 20.40
CA PRO A 619 25.14 14.82 20.79
C PRO A 619 25.16 16.20 20.12
N VAL A 620 23.99 16.68 19.70
CA VAL A 620 23.83 18.04 19.17
C VAL A 620 23.98 19.04 20.31
N ASP A 621 24.85 20.05 20.14
CA ASP A 621 24.95 21.17 21.08
C ASP A 621 23.60 21.89 21.18
N GLU A 622 23.05 21.96 22.40
CA GLU A 622 21.76 22.58 22.68
C GLU A 622 21.71 24.05 22.22
N LYS A 623 22.86 24.75 22.17
CA LYS A 623 22.97 26.12 21.65
C LYS A 623 22.79 26.23 20.13
N ASN A 624 23.16 25.18 19.40
CA ASN A 624 23.10 25.12 17.93
C ASN A 624 21.89 24.32 17.42
N ARG A 625 21.20 23.63 18.33
CA ARG A 625 20.05 22.77 18.06
C ARG A 625 18.85 23.51 17.47
N TYR A 626 18.68 24.79 17.79
CA TYR A 626 17.57 25.62 17.35
C TYR A 626 18.08 26.93 16.76
N PRO A 627 17.35 27.56 15.82
CA PRO A 627 17.68 28.91 15.36
C PRO A 627 17.78 29.89 16.53
N ARG A 628 18.76 30.80 16.49
CA ARG A 628 18.92 31.83 17.53
C ARG A 628 17.69 32.75 17.58
N PRO A 629 17.19 33.10 18.78
CA PRO A 629 16.18 34.15 18.92
C PRO A 629 16.67 35.45 18.24
N GLY A 630 15.86 36.04 17.37
CA GLY A 630 16.16 37.32 16.73
C GLY A 630 17.03 37.28 15.47
N GLY A 631 17.49 36.10 15.03
CA GLY A 631 18.38 35.98 13.85
C GLY A 631 17.72 36.29 12.49
N HIS A 632 16.37 36.25 12.41
CA HIS A 632 15.65 36.52 11.16
C HIS A 632 14.33 37.24 11.43
N HIS A 633 14.06 38.29 10.64
CA HIS A 633 12.85 39.12 10.69
C HIS A 633 11.58 38.31 10.39
N LEU A 634 11.03 37.62 11.38
CA LEU A 634 9.61 37.35 11.42
C LEU A 634 8.90 38.71 11.57
N ARG A 635 8.47 39.31 10.47
CA ARG A 635 7.38 40.31 10.52
C ARG A 635 6.15 39.57 11.01
N VAL A 636 5.99 39.48 12.32
CA VAL A 636 4.77 39.00 12.95
C VAL A 636 3.71 40.06 12.66
N CYS A 637 2.85 39.81 11.67
CA CYS A 637 1.64 40.60 11.46
C CYS A 637 0.74 40.42 12.69
N ASN A 638 0.78 41.36 13.63
CA ASN A 638 -0.13 41.36 14.75
C ASN A 638 -1.50 41.85 14.24
N GLY A 639 -2.42 40.90 14.01
CA GLY A 639 -3.69 41.13 13.31
C GLY A 639 -4.75 41.92 14.10
N LYS A 640 -4.38 42.73 15.09
CA LYS A 640 -5.36 43.46 15.92
C LYS A 640 -5.19 44.98 15.98
N ASP A 641 -4.00 45.54 15.68
CA ASP A 641 -3.81 46.99 15.71
C ASP A 641 -3.23 47.50 14.39
N ARG A 642 -4.01 48.28 13.64
CA ARG A 642 -3.59 49.01 12.43
C ARG A 642 -2.69 50.21 12.77
N VAL A 643 -1.61 49.99 13.50
CA VAL A 643 -0.57 51.01 13.68
C VAL A 643 0.79 50.40 13.36
N TRP A 644 1.20 50.58 12.11
CA TRP A 644 2.61 50.47 11.74
C TRP A 644 3.35 51.64 12.40
N ARG A 645 4.19 51.36 13.40
CA ARG A 645 5.29 52.24 13.78
C ARG A 645 6.59 51.43 13.78
N ALA A 646 7.55 52.04 13.10
CA ALA A 646 8.72 51.51 12.40
C ALA A 646 9.99 51.49 13.32
N PRO A 647 11.26 51.37 12.86
CA PRO A 647 11.77 51.28 11.48
C PRO A 647 12.93 50.28 11.26
N ILE A 648 13.02 49.72 10.04
CA ILE A 648 14.31 49.65 9.33
C ILE A 648 14.00 49.93 7.86
N ASP A 649 14.54 51.06 7.40
CA ASP A 649 14.73 51.37 5.97
C ASP A 649 15.56 50.27 5.32
N CYS A 650 15.01 49.62 4.31
CA CYS A 650 15.80 48.93 3.31
C CYS A 650 15.40 49.52 1.96
N GLY A 651 16.19 50.46 1.47
CA GLY A 651 16.25 50.73 0.04
C GLY A 651 16.79 49.48 -0.66
N TYR A 652 15.95 48.89 -1.50
CA TYR A 652 16.24 48.23 -2.77
C TYR A 652 14.95 48.15 -3.57
#